data_AF-A0A818PGT8-F1
#
_entry.id   AF-A0A818PGT8-F1
#
_cell.length_a   1.000
_cell.length_b   1.000
_cell.length_c   1.000
_cell.angle_alpha   90.00
_cell.angle_beta   90.00
_cell.angle_gamma   90.00
#
_symmetry.space_group_name_H-M   'P 1'
#
loop_
_entity.id
_entity.type
_entity.pdbx_description
1 polymer ?
#
loop_
_entity_poly.entity_id
_entity_poly.type
_entity_poly.pdbx_seq_one_letter_code
_entity_poly.pdbx_strand_id
1 'polypeptide(L)'
;MSPIHIIISGASSVGKSTLVDECLRKFRQDKRLKTIQFKHIQEVARTVLNRLKITGKHLQDYIRQNNIEKFSNVQEKIIQEQIVSFDKEKDNNYLSDRSGFDALAYIHHYFENEQKANSIFQSELFQLLINQCQNGLIFIIQPQEDLQAQNDNMRIVPNYQDQIGYTESLKDWYRKANLSYFVLTDLDLIKRVEFIEKHIHGNFHCLSPEIPIPLCLPFHLNKNQSHKQNNIAIRSNLDQSYMRFIEILDKQNIKISYKKYDKNRLVEKYDPSCLNNKFVSILFDQKLDNTFIEKILLNKILINGEQYHFIGYSNSQLRGRSCYLYAGSIEEIEQIINDNGDFNKIKNLSKRAARIGLLFSSCTPTIHIESDHVIQIDDIERNGYTFTDGCGIIGRNLAKKIVPYLNDFKKPILTFNDDNQIEENTCPCAFQIRYQGYKGVLMINNDDQDETIQVRPSMKKFTSTISTCLYVCDDGYSGPKLGFLIKQYIMLLSGLNISDEVFIKKQEEYFHEIISMCDDMNIAIKYSLYFDRIDLIYYLLSNNIQFIQSELQILQKKALESVEKLKIPITKSRLAFGVCDPYSVLKSGEVYFRPTFNGRQFMIDSKICFVAKSPSYHLGDIRVLKLTSYQELEHLYDVIVFPTKGQRPHPNEIAGSDLDGDKYLICWDNDLIPKQTNNPMNYNSTAKVQESELITREEMISHFANAQKNNQSGIIDNYYNYWANLLGVKSTQCRRLAELFSEAVDAPKTGQKIRIPSELKPPRKEEQQLNNEMTSIETIQGRFLFNVLYRNSKSKSISKKDIHERLESNP
;
A
#
# COMPACT_ATOMS: atom_id res chain seq x y z
N MET A 1 -4.94 25.32 -10.62
CA MET A 1 -3.73 24.53 -10.95
C MET A 1 -2.55 25.44 -10.64
N SER A 2 -1.56 25.01 -9.86
CA SER A 2 -0.28 25.70 -9.87
C SER A 2 0.33 25.49 -11.27
N PRO A 3 0.72 26.56 -11.99
CA PRO A 3 1.26 26.38 -13.33
C PRO A 3 2.56 25.57 -13.32
N ILE A 4 2.81 24.86 -14.41
CA ILE A 4 4.01 24.06 -14.65
C ILE A 4 5.04 24.97 -15.30
N HIS A 5 6.08 25.29 -14.55
CA HIS A 5 7.21 26.07 -15.05
C HIS A 5 8.34 25.10 -15.38
N ILE A 6 8.82 25.09 -16.62
CA ILE A 6 9.95 24.27 -17.05
C ILE A 6 11.09 25.20 -17.43
N ILE A 7 12.25 25.01 -16.82
CA ILE A 7 13.39 25.90 -16.97
C ILE A 7 14.57 25.06 -17.46
N ILE A 8 15.01 25.31 -18.68
CA ILE A 8 16.17 24.66 -19.28
C ILE A 8 17.38 25.59 -19.12
N SER A 9 18.41 25.09 -18.44
CA SER A 9 19.63 25.80 -18.06
C SER A 9 20.86 25.07 -18.60
N GLY A 10 22.01 25.76 -18.63
CA GLY A 10 23.28 25.18 -19.08
C GLY A 10 24.14 26.18 -19.84
N ALA A 11 25.37 25.81 -20.18
CA ALA A 11 26.32 26.68 -20.88
C ALA A 11 25.79 27.21 -22.23
N SER A 12 26.42 28.25 -22.78
CA SER A 12 26.10 28.71 -24.13
C SER A 12 26.34 27.58 -25.16
N SER A 13 25.49 27.52 -26.18
CA SER A 13 25.59 26.59 -27.32
C SER A 13 25.40 25.09 -27.04
N VAL A 14 24.87 24.70 -25.87
CA VAL A 14 24.52 23.29 -25.56
C VAL A 14 23.17 22.80 -26.13
N GLY A 15 22.54 23.58 -27.01
CA GLY A 15 21.26 23.21 -27.63
C GLY A 15 20.00 23.47 -26.79
N LYS A 16 20.03 24.44 -25.85
CA LYS A 16 18.87 24.78 -24.99
C LYS A 16 17.61 25.14 -25.79
N SER A 17 17.70 26.14 -26.67
CA SER A 17 16.55 26.62 -27.45
C SER A 17 16.02 25.52 -28.38
N THR A 18 16.91 24.71 -28.99
CA THR A 18 16.53 23.53 -29.77
C THR A 18 15.72 22.52 -28.96
N LEU A 19 16.12 22.25 -27.71
CA LEU A 19 15.37 21.36 -26.82
C LEU A 19 14.01 21.94 -26.43
N VAL A 20 13.94 23.24 -26.13
CA VAL A 20 12.67 23.92 -25.84
C VAL A 20 11.70 23.83 -27.02
N ASP A 21 12.16 24.12 -28.23
CA ASP A 21 11.34 24.10 -29.44
C ASP A 21 10.80 22.68 -29.72
N GLU A 22 11.64 21.66 -29.55
CA GLU A 22 11.24 20.27 -29.74
C GLU A 22 10.25 19.80 -28.65
N CYS A 23 10.45 20.20 -27.39
CA CYS A 23 9.48 19.98 -26.32
C CYS A 23 8.12 20.61 -26.67
N LEU A 24 8.10 21.88 -27.07
CA LEU A 24 6.86 22.57 -27.46
C LEU A 24 6.17 21.89 -28.65
N ARG A 25 6.94 21.42 -29.64
CA ARG A 25 6.43 20.68 -30.80
C ARG A 25 5.78 19.36 -30.35
N LYS A 26 6.49 18.56 -29.55
CA LYS A 26 6.01 17.24 -29.09
C LYS A 26 4.82 17.37 -28.14
N PHE A 27 4.86 18.31 -27.19
CA PHE A 27 3.77 18.51 -26.22
C PHE A 27 2.46 18.95 -26.89
N ARG A 28 2.52 19.65 -28.04
CA ARG A 28 1.34 19.99 -28.85
C ARG A 28 0.73 18.78 -29.57
N GLN A 29 1.54 17.77 -29.86
CA GLN A 29 1.12 16.54 -30.55
C GLN A 29 0.67 15.45 -29.56
N ASP A 30 1.21 15.45 -28.34
CA ASP A 30 0.84 14.53 -27.28
C ASP A 30 -0.59 14.77 -26.78
N LYS A 31 -1.43 13.73 -26.81
CA LYS A 31 -2.85 13.82 -26.43
C LYS A 31 -3.07 14.28 -24.98
N ARG A 32 -2.13 14.01 -24.08
CA ARG A 32 -2.20 14.36 -22.65
C ARG A 32 -1.64 15.76 -22.40
N LEU A 33 -0.44 16.05 -22.89
CA LEU A 33 0.26 17.31 -22.65
C LEU A 33 -0.30 18.50 -23.44
N LYS A 34 -0.98 18.25 -24.57
CA LYS A 34 -1.64 19.30 -25.36
C LYS A 34 -2.64 20.12 -24.55
N THR A 35 -3.25 19.52 -23.52
CA THR A 35 -4.22 20.20 -22.64
C THR A 35 -3.59 21.16 -21.65
N ILE A 36 -2.26 21.09 -21.43
CA ILE A 36 -1.54 21.91 -20.48
C ILE A 36 -1.18 23.28 -21.08
N GLN A 37 -0.91 23.36 -22.39
CA GLN A 37 -0.51 24.60 -23.11
C GLN A 37 0.67 25.33 -22.47
N PHE A 38 1.87 25.13 -23.01
CA PHE A 38 3.08 25.84 -22.59
C PHE A 38 3.32 27.09 -23.45
N LYS A 39 3.60 28.21 -22.81
CA LYS A 39 4.16 29.41 -23.43
C LYS A 39 5.68 29.35 -23.45
N HIS A 40 6.29 29.97 -24.45
CA HIS A 40 7.73 30.04 -24.57
C HIS A 40 8.24 31.38 -24.03
N ILE A 41 9.15 31.35 -23.05
CA ILE A 41 9.90 32.51 -22.58
C ILE A 41 11.32 32.42 -23.17
N GLN A 42 11.56 33.15 -24.26
CA GLN A 42 12.83 33.16 -25.00
C GLN A 42 13.47 34.56 -25.01
N GLU A 43 14.77 34.62 -25.28
CA GLU A 43 15.50 35.82 -25.72
C GLU A 43 15.57 36.99 -24.71
N VAL A 44 15.37 36.75 -23.41
CA VAL A 44 15.47 37.81 -22.38
C VAL A 44 16.83 38.52 -22.43
N ALA A 45 17.93 37.74 -22.39
CA ALA A 45 19.28 38.30 -22.47
C ALA A 45 19.54 39.04 -23.80
N ARG A 46 19.10 38.50 -24.94
CA ARG A 46 19.28 39.15 -26.25
C ARG A 46 18.50 40.46 -26.34
N THR A 47 17.30 40.49 -25.78
CA THR A 47 16.45 41.70 -25.69
C THR A 47 17.14 42.78 -24.87
N VAL A 48 17.71 42.43 -23.70
CA VAL A 48 18.46 43.37 -22.86
C VAL A 48 19.72 43.85 -23.58
N LEU A 49 20.51 42.94 -24.16
CA LEU A 49 21.75 43.30 -24.88
C LEU A 49 21.49 44.22 -26.08
N ASN A 50 20.45 43.94 -26.88
CA ASN A 50 20.02 44.80 -27.99
C ASN A 50 19.58 46.19 -27.49
N ARG A 51 18.81 46.25 -26.40
CA ARG A 51 18.36 47.51 -25.77
C ARG A 51 19.56 48.35 -25.28
N LEU A 52 20.59 47.69 -24.77
CA LEU A 52 21.83 48.32 -24.30
C LEU A 52 22.85 48.59 -25.42
N LYS A 53 22.61 48.12 -26.65
CA LYS A 53 23.56 48.14 -27.77
C LYS A 53 24.91 47.47 -27.44
N ILE A 54 24.87 46.42 -26.61
CA ILE A 54 26.03 45.63 -26.19
C ILE A 54 26.04 44.33 -26.99
N THR A 55 27.23 43.90 -27.43
CA THR A 55 27.44 42.66 -28.19
C THR A 55 28.33 41.69 -27.42
N GLY A 56 28.44 40.45 -27.87
CA GLY A 56 29.35 39.46 -27.27
C GLY A 56 30.80 39.94 -27.21
N LYS A 57 31.24 40.74 -28.19
CA LYS A 57 32.58 41.36 -28.22
C LYS A 57 32.80 42.32 -27.05
N HIS A 58 31.81 43.16 -26.74
CA HIS A 58 31.90 44.08 -25.59
C HIS A 58 32.00 43.33 -24.25
N LEU A 59 31.26 42.22 -24.10
CA LEU A 59 31.34 41.37 -22.91
C LEU A 59 32.71 40.69 -22.80
N GLN A 60 33.27 40.21 -23.92
CA GLN A 60 34.65 39.70 -23.96
C GLN A 60 35.68 40.76 -23.61
N ASP A 61 35.50 41.99 -24.08
CA ASP A 61 36.40 43.10 -23.75
C ASP A 61 36.35 43.45 -22.26
N TYR A 62 35.17 43.41 -21.62
CA TYR A 62 35.06 43.58 -20.16
C TYR A 62 35.79 42.47 -19.40
N ILE A 63 35.69 41.22 -19.85
CA ILE A 63 36.42 40.09 -19.24
C ILE A 63 37.93 40.29 -19.40
N ARG A 64 38.41 40.59 -20.62
CA ARG A 64 39.84 40.85 -20.89
C ARG A 64 40.41 42.02 -20.09
N GLN A 65 39.60 43.05 -19.85
CA GLN A 65 39.97 44.22 -19.06
C GLN A 65 39.75 44.03 -17.55
N ASN A 66 39.32 42.84 -17.11
CA ASN A 66 38.94 42.55 -15.73
C ASN A 66 37.92 43.56 -15.14
N ASN A 67 37.01 44.08 -15.98
CA ASN A 67 36.04 45.10 -15.61
C ASN A 67 34.74 44.48 -15.06
N ILE A 68 34.82 43.97 -13.84
CA ILE A 68 33.72 43.26 -13.17
C ILE A 68 32.47 44.14 -12.95
N GLU A 69 32.64 45.44 -12.68
CA GLU A 69 31.55 46.38 -12.43
C GLU A 69 30.63 46.51 -13.65
N LYS A 70 31.21 46.80 -14.83
CA LYS A 70 30.43 46.91 -16.07
C LYS A 70 29.80 45.58 -16.46
N PHE A 71 30.50 44.47 -16.24
CA PHE A 71 29.97 43.15 -16.54
C PHE A 71 28.79 42.80 -15.61
N SER A 72 28.93 43.00 -14.30
CA SER A 72 27.90 42.73 -13.31
C SER A 72 26.64 43.57 -13.54
N ASN A 73 26.80 44.85 -13.89
CA ASN A 73 25.67 45.74 -14.23
C ASN A 73 24.84 45.23 -15.42
N VAL A 74 25.46 44.58 -16.41
CA VAL A 74 24.72 43.95 -17.52
C VAL A 74 23.96 42.72 -17.02
N GLN A 75 24.60 41.90 -16.18
CA GLN A 75 23.98 40.70 -15.62
C GLN A 75 22.79 41.02 -14.71
N GLU A 76 22.88 42.04 -13.85
CA GLU A 76 21.77 42.49 -13.00
C GLU A 76 20.55 42.94 -13.82
N LYS A 77 20.77 43.63 -14.95
CA LYS A 77 19.68 44.00 -15.88
C LYS A 77 19.04 42.79 -16.55
N ILE A 78 19.82 41.75 -16.86
CA ILE A 78 19.29 40.49 -17.40
C ILE A 78 18.42 39.80 -16.34
N ILE A 79 18.85 39.77 -15.07
CA ILE A 79 18.07 39.21 -13.96
C ILE A 79 16.75 39.97 -13.81
N GLN A 80 16.77 41.30 -13.82
CA GLN A 80 15.56 42.14 -13.77
C GLN A 80 14.56 41.80 -14.87
N GLU A 81 15.01 41.74 -16.13
CA GLU A 81 14.11 41.42 -17.25
C GLU A 81 13.60 39.96 -17.18
N GLN A 82 14.39 39.04 -16.63
CA GLN A 82 13.97 37.65 -16.42
C GLN A 82 12.85 37.55 -15.40
N ILE A 83 12.97 38.24 -14.26
CA ILE A 83 11.93 38.31 -13.22
C ILE A 83 10.62 38.87 -13.79
N VAL A 84 10.71 39.96 -14.58
CA VAL A 84 9.54 40.54 -15.26
C VAL A 84 8.91 39.56 -16.23
N SER A 85 9.72 38.78 -16.95
CA SER A 85 9.23 37.77 -17.89
C SER A 85 8.53 36.61 -17.19
N PHE A 86 9.08 36.12 -16.07
CA PHE A 86 8.43 35.12 -15.22
C PHE A 86 7.15 35.65 -14.58
N ASP A 87 7.14 36.89 -14.08
CA ASP A 87 5.94 37.48 -13.46
C ASP A 87 4.81 37.69 -14.46
N LYS A 88 5.12 38.09 -15.70
CA LYS A 88 4.13 38.19 -16.80
C LYS A 88 3.43 36.87 -17.09
N GLU A 89 4.13 35.75 -16.89
CA GLU A 89 3.65 34.42 -17.23
C GLU A 89 3.38 33.54 -16.02
N LYS A 90 3.34 34.11 -14.80
CA LYS A 90 3.19 33.39 -13.54
C LYS A 90 1.93 32.55 -13.41
N ASP A 91 0.88 32.92 -14.16
CA ASP A 91 -0.42 32.23 -14.17
C ASP A 91 -0.52 31.22 -15.33
N ASN A 92 0.49 31.13 -16.20
CA ASN A 92 0.54 30.25 -17.36
C ASN A 92 1.62 29.18 -17.19
N ASN A 93 1.43 28.01 -17.84
CA ASN A 93 2.52 27.05 -17.95
C ASN A 93 3.54 27.60 -18.94
N TYR A 94 4.83 27.54 -18.62
CA TYR A 94 5.87 28.05 -19.51
C TYR A 94 7.08 27.12 -19.61
N LEU A 95 7.73 27.15 -20.76
CA LEU A 95 9.10 26.68 -20.97
C LEU A 95 10.00 27.90 -21.14
N SER A 96 11.08 27.96 -20.36
CA SER A 96 12.12 28.98 -20.52
C SER A 96 13.45 28.32 -20.84
N ASP A 97 14.21 28.92 -21.75
CA ASP A 97 15.57 28.50 -22.11
C ASP A 97 16.66 29.12 -21.21
N ARG A 98 16.24 29.85 -20.15
CA ARG A 98 17.09 30.48 -19.14
C ARG A 98 16.41 30.54 -17.78
N SER A 99 17.23 30.54 -16.73
CA SER A 99 16.74 30.63 -15.34
C SER A 99 17.05 31.96 -14.66
N GLY A 100 17.93 32.77 -15.24
CA GLY A 100 18.51 33.95 -14.57
C GLY A 100 19.69 33.62 -13.65
N PHE A 101 19.88 32.35 -13.23
CA PHE A 101 21.09 31.91 -12.51
C PHE A 101 22.35 31.95 -13.39
N ASP A 102 22.15 31.95 -14.72
CA ASP A 102 23.21 32.11 -15.69
C ASP A 102 24.10 33.33 -15.39
N ALA A 103 23.49 34.43 -14.95
CA ALA A 103 24.17 35.67 -14.59
C ALA A 103 25.22 35.49 -13.48
N LEU A 104 24.90 34.73 -12.43
CA LEU A 104 25.82 34.43 -11.33
C LEU A 104 26.94 33.49 -11.76
N ALA A 105 26.59 32.46 -12.53
CA ALA A 105 27.56 31.52 -13.08
C ALA A 105 28.57 32.25 -14.00
N TYR A 106 28.12 33.22 -14.81
CA TYR A 106 29.00 34.05 -15.63
C TYR A 106 29.98 34.90 -14.80
N ILE A 107 29.52 35.56 -13.72
CA ILE A 107 30.40 36.39 -12.88
C ILE A 107 31.43 35.52 -12.15
N HIS A 108 30.97 34.42 -11.54
CA HIS A 108 31.84 33.53 -10.77
C HIS A 108 32.88 32.84 -11.67
N HIS A 109 32.47 32.34 -12.85
CA HIS A 109 33.38 31.62 -13.74
C HIS A 109 34.43 32.52 -14.41
N TYR A 110 34.05 33.69 -14.93
CA TYR A 110 34.97 34.51 -15.73
C TYR A 110 35.84 35.47 -14.93
N PHE A 111 35.46 35.79 -13.69
CA PHE A 111 36.20 36.74 -12.84
C PHE A 111 36.71 36.11 -11.53
N GLU A 112 36.41 34.82 -11.28
CA GLU A 112 36.75 34.10 -10.03
C GLU A 112 36.33 34.87 -8.76
N ASN A 113 35.32 35.72 -8.87
CA ASN A 113 34.93 36.66 -7.81
C ASN A 113 33.65 36.19 -7.11
N GLU A 114 33.83 35.26 -6.17
CA GLU A 114 32.72 34.68 -5.40
C GLU A 114 32.01 35.74 -4.53
N GLN A 115 32.74 36.75 -4.03
CA GLN A 115 32.18 37.80 -3.18
C GLN A 115 31.12 38.63 -3.92
N LYS A 116 31.41 39.07 -5.15
CA LYS A 116 30.45 39.84 -5.95
C LYS A 116 29.25 39.00 -6.33
N ALA A 117 29.44 37.75 -6.75
CA ALA A 117 28.34 36.85 -7.05
C ALA A 117 27.45 36.57 -5.81
N ASN A 118 28.07 36.39 -4.64
CA ASN A 118 27.36 36.25 -3.36
C ASN A 118 26.54 37.50 -2.99
N SER A 119 27.06 38.70 -3.26
CA SER A 119 26.32 39.94 -3.00
C SER A 119 25.04 40.05 -3.84
N ILE A 120 25.10 39.63 -5.11
CA ILE A 120 23.92 39.60 -6.00
C ILE A 120 22.96 38.50 -5.56
N PHE A 121 23.47 37.31 -5.21
CA PHE A 121 22.66 36.19 -4.72
C PHE A 121 21.86 36.56 -3.45
N GLN A 122 22.45 37.33 -2.54
CA GLN A 122 21.80 37.79 -1.30
C GLN A 122 20.86 38.99 -1.50
N SER A 123 20.85 39.61 -2.69
CA SER A 123 19.97 40.73 -2.97
C SER A 123 18.49 40.33 -2.94
N GLU A 124 17.62 41.23 -2.49
CA GLU A 124 16.16 41.03 -2.49
C GLU A 124 15.64 40.65 -3.88
N LEU A 125 16.21 41.27 -4.92
CA LEU A 125 15.87 41.01 -6.31
C LEU A 125 16.15 39.56 -6.72
N PHE A 126 17.29 39.00 -6.32
CA PHE A 126 17.61 37.61 -6.65
C PHE A 126 16.80 36.62 -5.80
N GLN A 127 16.45 36.98 -4.55
CA GLN A 127 15.56 36.16 -3.72
C GLN A 127 14.14 36.01 -4.35
N LEU A 128 13.64 37.05 -5.02
CA LEU A 128 12.40 36.95 -5.81
C LEU A 128 12.53 35.93 -6.95
N LEU A 129 13.66 35.94 -7.67
CA LEU A 129 13.92 34.96 -8.74
C LEU A 129 13.98 33.53 -8.19
N ILE A 130 14.62 33.31 -7.04
CA ILE A 130 14.67 31.99 -6.37
C ILE A 130 13.24 31.49 -6.10
N ASN A 131 12.37 32.33 -5.54
CA ASN A 131 10.99 31.98 -5.24
C ASN A 131 10.19 31.60 -6.50
N GLN A 132 10.37 32.35 -7.61
CA GLN A 132 9.74 32.02 -8.89
C GLN A 132 10.21 30.68 -9.48
N CYS A 133 11.47 30.30 -9.23
CA CYS A 133 12.04 29.03 -9.69
C CYS A 133 11.72 27.83 -8.77
N GLN A 134 11.30 28.06 -7.52
CA GLN A 134 11.13 27.01 -6.50
C GLN A 134 10.11 25.93 -6.86
N ASN A 135 9.09 26.31 -7.62
CA ASN A 135 8.05 25.41 -8.12
C ASN A 135 8.25 25.06 -9.60
N GLY A 136 9.47 25.21 -10.13
CA GLY A 136 9.80 24.85 -11.50
C GLY A 136 10.51 23.51 -11.62
N LEU A 137 10.33 22.84 -12.76
CA LEU A 137 11.19 21.74 -13.19
C LEU A 137 12.42 22.31 -13.88
N ILE A 138 13.55 22.30 -13.18
CA ILE A 138 14.83 22.84 -13.67
C ILE A 138 15.65 21.70 -14.29
N PHE A 139 16.04 21.85 -15.56
CA PHE A 139 16.89 20.90 -16.28
C PHE A 139 18.19 21.58 -16.70
N ILE A 140 19.34 21.02 -16.32
CA ILE A 140 20.67 21.50 -16.71
C ILE A 140 21.22 20.58 -17.80
N ILE A 141 21.45 21.11 -19.00
CA ILE A 141 22.10 20.35 -20.08
C ILE A 141 23.59 20.24 -19.80
N GLN A 142 24.10 19.01 -19.72
CA GLN A 142 25.54 18.76 -19.59
C GLN A 142 26.24 19.05 -20.93
N PRO A 143 27.35 19.82 -20.93
CA PRO A 143 28.18 20.00 -22.11
C PRO A 143 28.67 18.66 -22.66
N GLN A 144 28.70 18.54 -23.98
CA GLN A 144 29.18 17.36 -24.70
C GLN A 144 30.23 17.81 -25.71
N GLU A 145 31.32 17.06 -25.83
CA GLU A 145 32.47 17.44 -26.67
C GLU A 145 32.09 17.54 -28.16
N ASP A 146 31.10 16.74 -28.59
CA ASP A 146 30.56 16.71 -29.95
C ASP A 146 29.69 17.93 -30.33
N LEU A 147 29.29 18.77 -29.36
CA LEU A 147 28.49 19.97 -29.59
C LEU A 147 29.41 21.20 -29.78
N GLN A 148 30.00 21.35 -30.97
CA GLN A 148 30.77 22.55 -31.29
C GLN A 148 29.85 23.77 -31.52
N ALA A 149 30.23 24.91 -30.94
CA ALA A 149 29.46 26.14 -30.98
C ALA A 149 29.42 26.77 -32.38
N GLN A 150 28.22 27.07 -32.88
CA GLN A 150 28.04 27.99 -34.01
C GLN A 150 28.19 29.44 -33.51
N ASN A 151 28.97 30.24 -34.24
CA ASN A 151 29.26 31.63 -33.89
C ASN A 151 28.08 32.55 -34.32
N ASP A 152 27.33 33.09 -33.36
CA ASP A 152 26.19 33.99 -33.61
C ASP A 152 26.51 35.48 -33.40
N ASN A 153 27.80 35.85 -33.19
CA ASN A 153 28.31 37.21 -32.91
C ASN A 153 27.70 37.93 -31.68
N MET A 154 26.76 37.31 -30.96
CA MET A 154 26.05 37.91 -29.83
C MET A 154 26.55 37.37 -28.48
N ARG A 155 27.19 36.19 -28.46
CA ARG A 155 27.59 35.49 -27.24
C ARG A 155 29.10 35.24 -27.19
N ILE A 156 29.63 35.04 -25.98
CA ILE A 156 30.97 34.48 -25.78
C ILE A 156 30.93 33.06 -26.36
N VAL A 157 31.93 32.67 -27.16
CA VAL A 157 32.06 31.32 -27.72
C VAL A 157 33.02 30.53 -26.82
N PRO A 158 32.51 29.80 -25.80
CA PRO A 158 33.35 29.02 -24.88
C PRO A 158 33.89 27.76 -25.55
N ASN A 159 35.11 27.37 -25.17
CA ASN A 159 35.61 26.03 -25.45
C ASN A 159 34.90 25.00 -24.55
N TYR A 160 35.12 23.69 -24.78
CA TYR A 160 34.46 22.63 -24.00
C TYR A 160 34.77 22.69 -22.48
N GLN A 161 36.01 23.02 -22.09
CA GLN A 161 36.42 23.18 -20.69
C GLN A 161 35.70 24.35 -20.03
N ASP A 162 35.58 25.49 -20.72
CA ASP A 162 34.84 26.65 -20.25
C ASP A 162 33.35 26.30 -20.04
N GLN A 163 32.75 25.51 -20.94
CA GLN A 163 31.37 25.06 -20.79
C GLN A 163 31.17 24.17 -19.56
N ILE A 164 32.12 23.28 -19.27
CA ILE A 164 32.11 22.44 -18.05
C ILE A 164 32.22 23.32 -16.81
N GLY A 165 33.23 24.21 -16.75
CA GLY A 165 33.47 25.08 -15.59
C GLY A 165 32.27 25.98 -15.28
N TYR A 166 31.64 26.55 -16.30
CA TYR A 166 30.38 27.29 -16.16
C TYR A 166 29.26 26.41 -15.59
N THR A 167 29.09 25.20 -16.13
CA THR A 167 28.00 24.30 -15.74
C THR A 167 28.14 23.83 -14.29
N GLU A 168 29.36 23.57 -13.82
CA GLU A 168 29.61 23.27 -12.40
C GLU A 168 29.32 24.47 -11.51
N SER A 169 29.77 25.68 -11.89
CA SER A 169 29.40 26.89 -11.14
C SER A 169 27.89 27.09 -11.08
N LEU A 170 27.16 26.81 -12.16
CA LEU A 170 25.70 26.94 -12.19
C LEU A 170 25.02 25.96 -11.22
N LYS A 171 25.51 24.70 -11.17
CA LYS A 171 25.03 23.68 -10.22
C LYS A 171 25.26 24.13 -8.77
N ASP A 172 26.40 24.73 -8.45
CA ASP A 172 26.70 25.23 -7.11
C ASP A 172 25.72 26.32 -6.65
N TRP A 173 25.36 27.24 -7.54
CA TRP A 173 24.36 28.27 -7.21
C TRP A 173 22.96 27.68 -6.99
N TYR A 174 22.55 26.68 -7.77
CA TYR A 174 21.29 25.97 -7.51
C TYR A 174 21.31 25.22 -6.17
N ARG A 175 22.42 24.54 -5.84
CA ARG A 175 22.60 23.88 -4.53
C ARG A 175 22.51 24.89 -3.39
N LYS A 176 23.18 26.05 -3.54
CA LYS A 176 23.15 27.14 -2.55
C LYS A 176 21.76 27.75 -2.38
N ALA A 177 20.95 27.78 -3.44
CA ALA A 177 19.55 28.20 -3.41
C ALA A 177 18.58 27.12 -2.90
N ASN A 178 19.06 25.91 -2.58
CA ASN A 178 18.23 24.75 -2.24
C ASN A 178 17.18 24.42 -3.33
N LEU A 179 17.53 24.65 -4.60
CA LEU A 179 16.70 24.34 -5.76
C LEU A 179 17.11 23.00 -6.37
N SER A 180 16.15 22.09 -6.48
CA SER A 180 16.35 20.82 -7.18
C SER A 180 16.47 21.06 -8.68
N TYR A 181 17.43 20.37 -9.30
CA TYR A 181 17.59 20.35 -10.74
C TYR A 181 17.87 18.93 -11.23
N PHE A 182 17.53 18.67 -12.48
CA PHE A 182 17.83 17.44 -13.19
C PHE A 182 18.91 17.71 -14.22
N VAL A 183 19.91 16.85 -14.34
CA VAL A 183 20.91 17.00 -15.40
C VAL A 183 20.36 16.32 -16.68
N LEU A 184 20.80 16.74 -17.86
CA LEU A 184 20.50 16.06 -19.13
C LEU A 184 21.83 15.67 -19.76
N THR A 185 22.13 14.37 -19.74
CA THR A 185 23.41 13.81 -20.21
C THR A 185 23.33 13.16 -21.58
N ASP A 186 22.16 12.73 -22.05
CA ASP A 186 22.02 12.10 -23.37
C ASP A 186 22.37 13.08 -24.51
N LEU A 187 22.98 12.63 -25.60
CA LEU A 187 23.15 13.41 -26.83
C LEU A 187 21.88 13.49 -27.66
N ASP A 188 21.06 12.45 -27.56
CA ASP A 188 19.84 12.28 -28.33
C ASP A 188 18.74 13.23 -27.86
N LEU A 189 18.30 14.11 -28.77
CA LEU A 189 17.25 15.09 -28.53
C LEU A 189 15.92 14.43 -28.11
N ILE A 190 15.55 13.30 -28.72
CA ILE A 190 14.31 12.59 -28.41
C ILE A 190 14.36 12.07 -26.98
N LYS A 191 15.49 11.47 -26.58
CA LYS A 191 15.68 10.98 -25.20
C LYS A 191 15.61 12.11 -24.16
N ARG A 192 16.19 13.28 -24.46
CA ARG A 192 16.08 14.46 -23.59
C ARG A 192 14.62 14.92 -23.42
N VAL A 193 13.86 14.93 -24.50
CA VAL A 193 12.43 15.30 -24.45
C VAL A 193 11.64 14.27 -23.65
N GLU A 194 11.85 12.97 -23.90
CA GLU A 194 11.22 11.89 -23.10
C GLU A 194 11.56 11.98 -21.62
N PHE A 195 12.80 12.37 -21.30
CA PHE A 195 13.21 12.61 -19.92
C PHE A 195 12.40 13.75 -19.29
N ILE A 196 12.26 14.89 -19.97
CA ILE A 196 11.42 16.01 -19.49
C ILE A 196 9.96 15.57 -19.33
N GLU A 197 9.40 14.83 -20.29
CA GLU A 197 8.03 14.30 -20.23
C GLU A 197 7.79 13.44 -18.99
N LYS A 198 8.73 12.54 -18.66
CA LYS A 198 8.66 11.71 -17.46
C LYS A 198 8.52 12.54 -16.19
N HIS A 199 9.25 13.65 -16.08
CA HIS A 199 9.25 14.53 -14.91
C HIS A 199 7.98 15.38 -14.82
N ILE A 200 7.42 15.81 -15.96
CA ILE A 200 6.07 16.43 -15.99
C ILE A 200 5.03 15.45 -15.44
N HIS A 201 5.20 14.16 -15.73
CA HIS A 201 4.34 13.10 -15.23
C HIS A 201 4.64 12.63 -13.80
N GLY A 202 5.52 13.32 -13.07
CA GLY A 202 5.86 13.00 -11.68
C GLY A 202 6.85 11.84 -11.52
N ASN A 203 7.53 11.40 -12.59
CA ASN A 203 8.64 10.45 -12.49
C ASN A 203 9.97 11.21 -12.50
N PHE A 204 10.61 11.30 -11.34
CA PHE A 204 11.84 12.05 -11.10
C PHE A 204 13.05 11.11 -11.11
N HIS A 205 14.05 11.50 -11.90
CA HIS A 205 15.33 10.82 -12.02
C HIS A 205 16.45 11.74 -11.53
N CYS A 206 17.04 11.45 -10.38
CA CYS A 206 18.20 12.16 -9.86
C CYS A 206 19.48 11.58 -10.49
N LEU A 207 20.22 12.40 -11.23
CA LEU A 207 21.49 11.98 -11.85
C LEU A 207 22.70 12.11 -10.91
N SER A 208 22.53 12.79 -9.78
CA SER A 208 23.54 12.80 -8.71
C SER A 208 23.53 11.44 -7.97
N PRO A 209 24.70 10.86 -7.64
CA PRO A 209 24.77 9.68 -6.79
C PRO A 209 24.26 9.95 -5.36
N GLU A 210 24.16 11.21 -4.94
CA GLU A 210 23.63 11.62 -3.65
C GLU A 210 22.31 12.39 -3.81
N ILE A 211 21.26 11.91 -3.16
CA ILE A 211 19.97 12.62 -3.04
C ILE A 211 20.14 13.80 -2.08
N PRO A 212 19.69 15.01 -2.46
CA PRO A 212 19.72 16.17 -1.56
C PRO A 212 18.85 15.92 -0.33
N ILE A 213 19.31 16.38 0.82
CA ILE A 213 18.61 16.28 2.10
C ILE A 213 18.55 17.69 2.70
N PRO A 214 17.36 18.29 2.87
CA PRO A 214 16.02 17.71 2.69
C PRO A 214 15.70 17.35 1.23
N LEU A 215 14.85 16.34 1.05
CA LEU A 215 14.41 15.91 -0.28
C LEU A 215 13.41 16.94 -0.82
N CYS A 216 13.78 17.65 -1.90
CA CYS A 216 12.98 18.69 -2.52
C CYS A 216 12.36 18.19 -3.83
N LEU A 217 11.04 18.05 -3.85
CA LEU A 217 10.27 17.46 -4.95
C LEU A 217 9.32 18.50 -5.57
N PRO A 218 9.60 18.99 -6.80
CA PRO A 218 8.58 19.71 -7.56
C PRO A 218 7.47 18.73 -7.99
N PHE A 219 6.20 19.12 -7.95
CA PHE A 219 5.08 18.23 -8.31
C PHE A 219 3.87 19.00 -8.87
N HIS A 220 3.51 18.74 -10.12
CA HIS A 220 2.50 19.56 -10.84
C HIS A 220 1.31 18.78 -11.40
N LEU A 221 1.17 17.50 -11.07
CA LEU A 221 0.01 16.73 -11.52
C LEU A 221 -1.28 17.27 -10.90
N ASN A 222 -2.37 17.26 -11.69
CA ASN A 222 -3.71 17.55 -11.20
C ASN A 222 -4.40 16.24 -10.75
N LYS A 223 -5.06 16.28 -9.59
CA LYS A 223 -5.91 15.20 -9.03
C LYS A 223 -6.95 14.70 -10.04
N ASN A 224 -7.39 15.55 -10.98
CA ASN A 224 -8.36 15.19 -12.02
C ASN A 224 -7.77 14.46 -13.24
N GLN A 225 -6.47 14.63 -13.55
CA GLN A 225 -5.84 13.98 -14.71
C GLN A 225 -5.54 12.49 -14.44
N SER A 226 -5.39 12.08 -13.17
CA SER A 226 -5.29 10.66 -12.80
C SER A 226 -6.59 9.88 -13.03
N HIS A 227 -7.76 10.53 -13.00
CA HIS A 227 -9.04 9.86 -13.28
C HIS A 227 -9.15 9.31 -14.71
N LYS A 228 -8.47 9.94 -15.68
CA LYS A 228 -8.53 9.52 -17.10
C LYS A 228 -7.55 8.38 -17.44
N GLN A 229 -6.63 8.02 -16.54
CA GLN A 229 -5.72 6.89 -16.78
C GLN A 229 -6.38 5.53 -16.57
N ASN A 230 -7.48 5.48 -15.81
CA ASN A 230 -8.25 4.26 -15.58
C ASN A 230 -9.59 4.34 -16.33
N ASN A 231 -9.62 3.92 -17.60
CA ASN A 231 -10.87 3.77 -18.35
C ASN A 231 -11.69 2.61 -17.78
N ILE A 232 -12.90 2.90 -17.28
CA ILE A 232 -14.23 2.44 -17.77
C ILE A 232 -15.27 3.18 -16.92
N ALA A 233 -16.37 3.56 -17.58
CA ALA A 233 -17.44 4.44 -17.11
C ALA A 233 -17.86 4.26 -15.64
N ILE A 234 -17.87 5.37 -14.89
CA ILE A 234 -18.97 5.82 -14.01
C ILE A 234 -18.87 7.37 -13.97
N ARG A 235 -19.78 8.04 -14.69
CA ARG A 235 -20.08 9.45 -14.48
C ARG A 235 -21.25 9.53 -13.49
N SER A 236 -20.94 9.55 -12.19
CA SER A 236 -21.78 10.09 -11.12
C SER A 236 -21.05 9.86 -9.79
N ASN A 237 -20.84 10.97 -9.05
CA ASN A 237 -20.10 11.14 -7.80
C ASN A 237 -18.64 11.59 -7.96
N LEU A 238 -18.51 12.90 -8.20
CA LEU A 238 -17.33 13.69 -7.85
C LEU A 238 -17.19 13.69 -6.31
N ASP A 239 -16.52 12.69 -5.71
CA ASP A 239 -16.09 12.80 -4.31
C ASP A 239 -14.73 12.13 -4.03
N GLN A 240 -13.70 12.98 -4.10
CA GLN A 240 -12.67 13.19 -3.06
C GLN A 240 -12.23 11.96 -2.25
N SER A 241 -11.21 11.25 -2.73
CA SER A 241 -10.46 10.26 -1.93
C SER A 241 -9.08 9.95 -2.51
N TYR A 242 -8.39 10.94 -3.07
CA TYR A 242 -7.02 10.77 -3.57
C TYR A 242 -6.02 11.55 -2.72
N MET A 243 -4.87 10.96 -2.45
CA MET A 243 -3.76 11.57 -1.71
C MET A 243 -2.52 11.54 -2.60
N ARG A 244 -1.59 12.48 -2.38
CA ARG A 244 -0.26 12.40 -2.97
C ARG A 244 0.46 11.15 -2.44
N PHE A 245 1.05 10.40 -3.35
CA PHE A 245 1.73 9.14 -3.07
C PHE A 245 3.13 9.18 -3.67
N ILE A 246 4.15 9.07 -2.82
CA ILE A 246 5.57 9.07 -3.18
C ILE A 246 6.07 7.62 -3.19
N GLU A 247 6.77 7.23 -4.25
CA GLU A 247 7.43 5.94 -4.42
C GLU A 247 8.93 6.19 -4.62
N ILE A 248 9.75 5.85 -3.63
CA ILE A 248 11.21 5.87 -3.78
C ILE A 248 11.64 4.47 -4.21
N LEU A 249 11.93 4.33 -5.51
CA LEU A 249 12.29 3.07 -6.14
C LEU A 249 13.76 2.71 -5.89
N ASP A 250 14.63 3.72 -5.91
CA ASP A 250 16.03 3.63 -5.49
C ASP A 250 16.57 5.04 -5.17
N LYS A 251 17.90 5.16 -5.00
CA LYS A 251 18.57 6.45 -4.71
C LYS A 251 18.55 7.44 -5.87
N GLN A 252 18.00 7.09 -7.02
CA GLN A 252 17.96 7.92 -8.21
C GLN A 252 16.53 8.02 -8.79
N ASN A 253 15.65 7.09 -8.46
CA ASN A 253 14.32 6.98 -9.06
C ASN A 253 13.23 7.23 -8.02
N ILE A 254 12.55 8.37 -8.15
CA ILE A 254 11.43 8.77 -7.28
C ILE A 254 10.21 9.03 -8.15
N LYS A 255 9.06 8.51 -7.77
CA LYS A 255 7.79 8.77 -8.45
C LYS A 255 6.79 9.39 -7.50
N ILE A 256 6.08 10.40 -7.96
CA ILE A 256 4.95 11.00 -7.23
C ILE A 256 3.71 10.89 -8.10
N SER A 257 2.62 10.47 -7.49
CA SER A 257 1.34 10.30 -8.17
C SER A 257 0.19 10.62 -7.22
N TYR A 258 -1.03 10.73 -7.75
CA TYR A 258 -2.23 10.65 -6.92
C TYR A 258 -2.75 9.23 -6.93
N LYS A 259 -2.92 8.64 -5.74
CA LYS A 259 -3.56 7.33 -5.57
C LYS A 259 -4.80 7.49 -4.72
N LYS A 260 -5.80 6.65 -4.97
CA LYS A 260 -6.95 6.54 -4.07
C LYS A 260 -6.38 6.15 -2.69
N TYR A 261 -6.75 6.90 -1.66
CA TYR A 261 -6.31 6.63 -0.31
C TYR A 261 -7.41 5.89 0.44
N ASP A 262 -6.96 5.00 1.30
CA ASP A 262 -7.76 4.22 2.21
C ASP A 262 -8.17 5.11 3.40
N LYS A 263 -9.49 5.34 3.55
CA LYS A 263 -10.04 6.21 4.60
C LYS A 263 -9.54 5.77 5.97
N ASN A 264 -9.11 6.71 6.81
CA ASN A 264 -8.65 6.39 8.16
C ASN A 264 -8.96 7.52 9.13
N ARG A 265 -8.90 7.22 10.43
CA ARG A 265 -9.33 8.12 11.51
C ARG A 265 -8.64 9.49 11.48
N LEU A 266 -7.34 9.53 11.19
CA LEU A 266 -6.59 10.79 11.19
C LEU A 266 -6.92 11.62 9.96
N VAL A 267 -6.89 11.01 8.77
CA VAL A 267 -7.18 11.75 7.54
C VAL A 267 -8.61 12.26 7.55
N GLU A 268 -9.60 11.45 7.96
CA GLU A 268 -11.00 11.89 8.05
C GLU A 268 -11.20 13.04 9.06
N LYS A 269 -10.41 13.10 10.13
CA LYS A 269 -10.51 14.17 11.14
C LYS A 269 -9.80 15.45 10.72
N TYR A 270 -8.60 15.36 10.13
CA TYR A 270 -7.73 16.51 9.91
C TYR A 270 -7.65 16.95 8.43
N ASP A 271 -8.05 16.11 7.47
CA ASP A 271 -8.10 16.43 6.03
C ASP A 271 -9.06 15.48 5.24
N PRO A 272 -10.37 15.48 5.55
CA PRO A 272 -11.33 14.47 5.06
C PRO A 272 -11.42 14.36 3.53
N SER A 273 -11.12 15.45 2.82
CA SER A 273 -11.13 15.52 1.36
C SER A 273 -9.76 15.31 0.71
N CYS A 274 -8.69 15.33 1.51
CA CYS A 274 -7.31 15.45 1.04
C CYS A 274 -7.13 16.62 0.05
N LEU A 275 -7.93 17.68 0.17
CA LEU A 275 -7.83 18.88 -0.68
C LEU A 275 -6.76 19.83 -0.14
N ASN A 276 -6.57 19.82 1.18
CA ASN A 276 -5.57 20.64 1.84
C ASN A 276 -4.16 20.05 1.72
N ASN A 277 -4.03 18.85 1.16
CA ASN A 277 -2.77 18.09 1.01
C ASN A 277 -2.03 17.93 2.34
N LYS A 278 -2.73 17.86 3.47
CA LYS A 278 -2.09 17.74 4.79
C LYS A 278 -1.39 16.41 4.99
N PHE A 279 -1.80 15.38 4.28
CA PHE A 279 -1.20 14.04 4.36
C PHE A 279 -0.60 13.61 3.02
N VAL A 280 0.52 12.90 3.11
CA VAL A 280 1.18 12.23 1.99
C VAL A 280 1.56 10.82 2.44
N SER A 281 1.36 9.83 1.57
CA SER A 281 1.90 8.49 1.80
C SER A 281 3.20 8.32 1.02
N ILE A 282 4.24 7.80 1.68
CA ILE A 282 5.53 7.49 1.06
C ILE A 282 5.79 5.99 1.15
N LEU A 283 6.27 5.38 0.06
CA LEU A 283 6.64 3.98 -0.09
C LEU A 283 8.12 3.87 -0.45
N PHE A 284 8.84 3.00 0.24
CA PHE A 284 10.26 2.72 0.00
C PHE A 284 10.46 1.33 -0.57
N ASP A 285 11.17 1.21 -1.70
CA ASP A 285 11.52 -0.07 -2.28
C ASP A 285 12.32 -0.97 -1.32
N GLN A 286 12.24 -2.28 -1.56
CA GLN A 286 12.91 -3.29 -0.75
C GLN A 286 14.44 -3.22 -0.83
N LYS A 287 15.00 -2.69 -1.92
CA LYS A 287 16.45 -2.60 -2.14
C LYS A 287 17.12 -1.46 -1.38
N LEU A 288 16.35 -0.49 -0.87
CA LEU A 288 16.87 0.68 -0.18
C LEU A 288 17.42 0.33 1.21
N ASP A 289 18.59 0.89 1.53
CA ASP A 289 19.21 0.71 2.83
C ASP A 289 18.46 1.48 3.94
N ASN A 290 18.43 0.90 5.14
CA ASN A 290 17.68 1.45 6.27
C ASN A 290 18.21 2.82 6.70
N THR A 291 19.53 3.03 6.63
CA THR A 291 20.19 4.29 6.98
C THR A 291 19.72 5.44 6.08
N PHE A 292 19.53 5.16 4.79
CA PHE A 292 18.98 6.11 3.84
C PHE A 292 17.52 6.46 4.16
N ILE A 293 16.70 5.46 4.47
CA ILE A 293 15.28 5.69 4.86
C ILE A 293 15.20 6.55 6.12
N GLU A 294 15.99 6.22 7.13
CA GLU A 294 16.06 6.96 8.38
C GLU A 294 16.50 8.41 8.12
N LYS A 295 17.56 8.63 7.33
CA LYS A 295 18.04 9.98 6.99
C LYS A 295 16.97 10.80 6.26
N ILE A 296 16.19 10.20 5.35
CA ILE A 296 15.10 10.88 4.64
C ILE A 296 13.96 11.26 5.61
N LEU A 297 13.52 10.35 6.48
CA LEU A 297 12.37 10.57 7.36
C LEU A 297 12.67 11.44 8.59
N LEU A 298 13.92 11.43 9.08
CA LEU A 298 14.38 12.33 10.12
C LEU A 298 14.33 13.79 9.67
N ASN A 299 14.61 14.02 8.39
CA ASN A 299 14.51 15.32 7.75
C ASN A 299 13.09 15.59 7.24
N LYS A 300 12.84 16.84 6.82
CA LYS A 300 11.62 17.20 6.10
C LYS A 300 11.72 16.82 4.63
N ILE A 301 10.58 16.46 4.04
CA ILE A 301 10.42 16.36 2.58
C ILE A 301 9.68 17.61 2.12
N LEU A 302 10.23 18.31 1.14
CA LEU A 302 9.61 19.50 0.56
C LEU A 302 8.86 19.09 -0.71
N ILE A 303 7.57 19.38 -0.80
CA ILE A 303 6.79 19.21 -2.05
C ILE A 303 6.25 20.59 -2.44
N ASN A 304 6.72 21.16 -3.56
CA ASN A 304 6.41 22.55 -3.95
C ASN A 304 6.61 23.57 -2.80
N GLY A 305 7.71 23.42 -2.05
CA GLY A 305 8.04 24.27 -0.91
C GLY A 305 7.30 23.96 0.41
N GLU A 306 6.23 23.17 0.37
CA GLU A 306 5.49 22.74 1.56
C GLU A 306 6.26 21.65 2.32
N GLN A 307 6.34 21.76 3.65
CA GLN A 307 7.17 20.89 4.49
C GLN A 307 6.36 19.71 5.04
N TYR A 308 6.83 18.49 4.78
CA TYR A 308 6.22 17.26 5.25
C TYR A 308 7.15 16.52 6.21
N HIS A 309 6.62 16.12 7.37
CA HIS A 309 7.33 15.38 8.40
C HIS A 309 6.65 14.04 8.68
N PHE A 310 7.43 13.02 8.99
CA PHE A 310 6.90 11.73 9.45
C PHE A 310 5.94 11.85 10.64
N ILE A 311 4.75 11.24 10.53
CA ILE A 311 3.72 11.19 11.58
C ILE A 311 3.41 9.78 12.07
N GLY A 312 3.55 8.75 11.22
CA GLY A 312 3.32 7.36 11.63
C GLY A 312 2.99 6.40 10.50
N TYR A 313 2.62 5.17 10.86
CA TYR A 313 2.30 4.09 9.94
C TYR A 313 1.38 3.07 10.61
N SER A 314 0.54 2.38 9.83
CA SER A 314 -0.17 1.18 10.27
C SER A 314 0.72 -0.07 10.19
N ASN A 315 0.29 -1.18 10.82
CA ASN A 315 1.00 -2.46 10.70
C ASN A 315 1.07 -2.98 9.24
N SER A 316 0.06 -2.68 8.42
CA SER A 316 0.08 -3.03 7.00
C SER A 316 1.16 -2.23 6.25
N GLN A 317 1.20 -0.93 6.51
CA GLN A 317 2.19 -0.02 5.94
C GLN A 317 3.63 -0.37 6.39
N LEU A 318 3.83 -0.75 7.67
CA LEU A 318 5.12 -1.24 8.16
C LEU A 318 5.65 -2.43 7.35
N ARG A 319 4.78 -3.43 7.10
CA ARG A 319 5.12 -4.59 6.25
C ARG A 319 5.37 -4.19 4.80
N GLY A 320 4.61 -3.22 4.30
CA GLY A 320 4.74 -2.67 2.96
C GLY A 320 5.88 -1.66 2.78
N ARG A 321 6.63 -1.31 3.84
CA ARG A 321 7.62 -0.21 3.86
C ARG A 321 7.03 1.13 3.39
N SER A 322 5.79 1.41 3.79
CA SER A 322 5.17 2.72 3.60
C SER A 322 4.86 3.39 4.93
N CYS A 323 4.72 4.71 4.91
CA CYS A 323 4.30 5.50 6.08
C CYS A 323 3.62 6.79 5.62
N TYR A 324 2.98 7.47 6.58
CA TYR A 324 2.39 8.79 6.36
C TYR A 324 3.34 9.90 6.80
N LEU A 325 3.29 10.98 6.03
CA LEU A 325 3.86 12.28 6.35
C LEU A 325 2.73 13.30 6.52
N TYR A 326 2.96 14.30 7.35
CA TYR A 326 2.03 15.38 7.64
C TYR A 326 2.63 16.75 7.31
N ALA A 327 1.84 17.64 6.72
CA ALA A 327 2.20 19.01 6.37
C ALA A 327 1.92 19.96 7.55
N GLY A 328 2.91 20.08 8.44
CA GLY A 328 2.83 20.85 9.68
C GLY A 328 4.14 20.82 10.46
N SER A 329 4.19 21.55 11.57
CA SER A 329 5.35 21.53 12.47
C SER A 329 5.46 20.20 13.23
N ILE A 330 6.61 19.96 13.86
CA ILE A 330 6.78 18.75 14.69
C ILE A 330 5.89 18.83 15.93
N GLU A 331 5.75 20.02 16.51
CA GLU A 331 4.89 20.29 17.67
C GLU A 331 3.40 20.02 17.35
N GLU A 332 2.94 20.42 16.16
CA GLU A 332 1.59 20.12 15.68
C GLU A 332 1.38 18.60 15.54
N ILE A 333 2.37 17.87 15.02
CA ILE A 333 2.30 16.41 14.90
C ILE A 333 2.21 15.75 16.27
N GLU A 334 3.03 16.16 17.22
CA GLU A 334 2.99 15.64 18.59
C GLU A 334 1.64 15.92 19.25
N GLN A 335 1.09 17.13 19.06
CA GLN A 335 -0.24 17.48 19.53
C GLN A 335 -1.32 16.59 18.91
N ILE A 336 -1.29 16.38 17.59
CA ILE A 336 -2.23 15.47 16.90
C ILE A 336 -2.17 14.07 17.50
N ILE A 337 -0.99 13.52 17.75
CA ILE A 337 -0.86 12.19 18.35
C ILE A 337 -1.41 12.18 19.78
N ASN A 338 -1.05 13.16 20.60
CA ASN A 338 -1.50 13.27 22.00
C ASN A 338 -3.03 13.47 22.11
N ASP A 339 -3.63 14.23 21.19
CA ASP A 339 -5.08 14.41 21.09
C ASP A 339 -5.80 13.10 20.76
N ASN A 340 -5.14 12.11 20.17
CA ASN A 340 -5.81 10.88 19.76
C ASN A 340 -5.64 9.73 20.76
N GLY A 341 -4.77 9.86 21.77
CA GLY A 341 -4.68 8.91 22.86
C GLY A 341 -3.51 9.13 23.81
N ASP A 342 -3.62 8.56 25.01
CA ASP A 342 -2.55 8.56 26.01
C ASP A 342 -1.51 7.46 25.71
N PHE A 343 -0.62 7.74 24.76
CA PHE A 343 0.45 6.82 24.36
C PHE A 343 1.65 6.86 25.30
N ASN A 344 1.79 7.91 26.12
CA ASN A 344 2.92 8.12 27.02
C ASN A 344 3.04 7.06 28.12
N LYS A 345 1.92 6.44 28.49
CA LYS A 345 1.86 5.27 29.39
C LYS A 345 2.44 3.99 28.79
N ILE A 346 2.60 3.90 27.46
CA ILE A 346 3.12 2.70 26.80
C ILE A 346 4.63 2.84 26.63
N LYS A 347 5.41 2.23 27.53
CA LYS A 347 6.88 2.38 27.58
C LYS A 347 7.67 1.45 26.64
N ASN A 348 6.99 0.53 25.95
CA ASN A 348 7.62 -0.28 24.90
C ASN A 348 7.44 0.39 23.52
N LEU A 349 8.55 0.66 22.82
CA LEU A 349 8.58 1.34 21.52
C LEU A 349 7.69 0.65 20.47
N SER A 350 7.86 -0.66 20.31
CA SER A 350 7.14 -1.47 19.31
C SER A 350 5.63 -1.51 19.59
N LYS A 351 5.25 -1.70 20.85
CA LYS A 351 3.86 -1.66 21.30
C LYS A 351 3.26 -0.27 21.12
N ARG A 352 3.99 0.81 21.47
CA ARG A 352 3.54 2.20 21.28
C ARG A 352 3.31 2.49 19.79
N ALA A 353 4.27 2.14 18.94
CA ALA A 353 4.14 2.27 17.49
C ALA A 353 2.93 1.52 16.94
N ALA A 354 2.72 0.28 17.39
CA ALA A 354 1.56 -0.51 16.98
C ALA A 354 0.23 0.11 17.45
N ARG A 355 0.18 0.84 18.58
CA ARG A 355 -1.04 1.52 19.06
C ARG A 355 -1.29 2.83 18.32
N ILE A 356 -0.27 3.65 18.10
CA ILE A 356 -0.35 4.84 17.24
C ILE A 356 -0.78 4.41 15.82
N GLY A 357 -0.25 3.29 15.33
CA GLY A 357 -0.59 2.70 14.04
C GLY A 357 -2.07 2.35 13.86
N LEU A 358 -2.84 2.19 14.95
CA LEU A 358 -4.29 1.96 14.86
C LEU A 358 -5.05 3.18 14.34
N LEU A 359 -4.51 4.38 14.52
CA LEU A 359 -5.07 5.63 14.00
C LEU A 359 -5.04 5.71 12.46
N PHE A 360 -4.12 4.95 11.84
CA PHE A 360 -3.93 4.85 10.39
C PHE A 360 -4.53 3.57 9.80
N SER A 361 -5.36 2.83 10.56
CA SER A 361 -6.07 1.67 10.01
C SER A 361 -7.07 2.13 8.96
N SER A 362 -7.17 1.41 7.84
CA SER A 362 -8.24 1.68 6.89
C SER A 362 -9.60 1.34 7.51
N CYS A 363 -10.49 2.31 7.54
CA CYS A 363 -11.81 2.18 8.13
C CYS A 363 -12.77 3.26 7.63
N THR A 364 -14.04 2.89 7.53
CA THR A 364 -15.15 3.79 7.20
C THR A 364 -15.78 4.35 8.49
N PRO A 365 -15.91 5.69 8.62
CA PRO A 365 -16.67 6.30 9.71
C PRO A 365 -18.16 5.96 9.58
N THR A 366 -18.81 5.62 10.68
CA THR A 366 -20.25 5.33 10.70
C THR A 366 -21.02 6.37 11.52
N ILE A 367 -21.39 6.02 12.76
CA ILE A 367 -22.19 6.86 13.67
C ILE A 367 -21.37 7.27 14.89
N HIS A 368 -21.80 8.33 15.56
CA HIS A 368 -21.30 8.69 16.88
C HIS A 368 -22.07 7.91 17.96
N ILE A 369 -21.34 7.34 18.92
CA ILE A 369 -21.89 6.59 20.05
C ILE A 369 -21.56 7.34 21.33
N GLU A 370 -22.61 7.85 21.96
CA GLU A 370 -22.55 8.56 23.23
C GLU A 370 -22.11 7.64 24.37
N SER A 371 -21.53 8.22 25.42
CA SER A 371 -20.90 7.44 26.51
C SER A 371 -21.88 6.56 27.29
N ASP A 372 -23.14 6.96 27.38
CA ASP A 372 -24.23 6.20 28.02
C ASP A 372 -24.65 4.97 27.21
N HIS A 373 -24.36 4.94 25.90
CA HIS A 373 -24.59 3.80 25.02
C HIS A 373 -23.36 2.86 24.94
N VAL A 374 -22.32 3.11 25.73
CA VAL A 374 -21.13 2.25 25.83
C VAL A 374 -21.12 1.51 27.16
N ILE A 375 -21.46 0.23 27.13
CA ILE A 375 -21.47 -0.65 28.31
C ILE A 375 -20.11 -1.35 28.41
N GLN A 376 -19.51 -1.34 29.59
CA GLN A 376 -18.33 -2.18 29.87
C GLN A 376 -18.77 -3.51 30.46
N ILE A 377 -18.28 -4.60 29.88
CA ILE A 377 -18.52 -5.97 30.35
C ILE A 377 -17.19 -6.69 30.56
N ASP A 378 -17.13 -7.60 31.54
CA ASP A 378 -15.89 -8.30 31.90
C ASP A 378 -15.51 -9.34 30.86
N ASP A 379 -14.22 -9.58 30.65
CA ASP A 379 -13.77 -10.73 29.87
C ASP A 379 -14.08 -12.06 30.58
N ILE A 380 -14.37 -13.10 29.79
CA ILE A 380 -14.53 -14.46 30.34
C ILE A 380 -13.15 -15.12 30.37
N GLU A 381 -12.55 -15.18 31.55
CA GLU A 381 -11.22 -15.77 31.76
C GLU A 381 -11.29 -17.09 32.50
N ARG A 382 -10.56 -18.11 32.01
CA ARG A 382 -10.43 -19.42 32.67
C ARG A 382 -9.04 -19.99 32.41
N ASN A 383 -8.42 -20.57 33.45
CA ASN A 383 -7.11 -21.23 33.37
C ASN A 383 -6.00 -20.37 32.75
N GLY A 384 -6.01 -19.06 33.01
CA GLY A 384 -5.03 -18.11 32.45
C GLY A 384 -5.25 -17.74 30.99
N TYR A 385 -6.40 -18.11 30.39
CA TYR A 385 -6.78 -17.71 29.03
C TYR A 385 -8.05 -16.87 29.03
N THR A 386 -8.09 -15.89 28.13
CA THR A 386 -9.24 -15.05 27.84
C THR A 386 -10.06 -15.65 26.70
N PHE A 387 -11.27 -16.14 26.96
CA PHE A 387 -12.14 -16.79 25.96
C PHE A 387 -12.86 -15.78 25.05
N THR A 388 -12.86 -14.51 25.44
CA THR A 388 -13.54 -13.40 24.76
C THR A 388 -12.55 -12.38 24.18
N ASP A 389 -11.26 -12.72 24.04
CA ASP A 389 -10.19 -11.78 23.68
C ASP A 389 -10.50 -11.06 22.38
N GLY A 390 -10.88 -9.78 22.47
CA GLY A 390 -11.21 -8.94 21.33
C GLY A 390 -12.66 -9.00 20.85
N CYS A 391 -13.57 -9.72 21.52
CA CYS A 391 -14.96 -9.87 21.10
C CYS A 391 -15.96 -9.21 22.07
N GLY A 392 -16.65 -8.18 21.60
CA GLY A 392 -17.75 -7.49 22.28
C GLY A 392 -19.10 -7.70 21.59
N ILE A 393 -20.09 -6.91 21.98
CA ILE A 393 -21.47 -7.02 21.49
C ILE A 393 -21.94 -5.66 20.95
N ILE A 394 -22.73 -5.66 19.88
CA ILE A 394 -23.47 -4.49 19.40
C ILE A 394 -24.97 -4.84 19.40
N GLY A 395 -25.79 -3.92 19.90
CA GLY A 395 -27.23 -4.04 19.83
C GLY A 395 -27.70 -4.13 18.38
N ARG A 396 -28.63 -5.04 18.07
CA ARG A 396 -29.07 -5.27 16.69
C ARG A 396 -29.68 -4.01 16.05
N ASN A 397 -30.37 -3.19 16.83
CA ASN A 397 -30.91 -1.92 16.33
C ASN A 397 -29.78 -0.95 15.94
N LEU A 398 -28.76 -0.80 16.79
CA LEU A 398 -27.58 0.01 16.46
C LEU A 398 -26.85 -0.52 15.23
N ALA A 399 -26.71 -1.83 15.11
CA ALA A 399 -26.09 -2.49 13.97
C ALA A 399 -26.81 -2.16 12.64
N LYS A 400 -28.15 -2.16 12.65
CA LYS A 400 -28.96 -1.72 11.48
C LYS A 400 -28.72 -0.25 11.12
N LYS A 401 -28.48 0.63 12.11
CA LYS A 401 -28.20 2.06 11.88
C LYS A 401 -26.81 2.31 11.27
N ILE A 402 -25.81 1.45 11.49
CA ILE A 402 -24.47 1.63 10.90
C ILE A 402 -24.37 1.14 9.46
N VAL A 403 -25.21 0.19 9.06
CA VAL A 403 -25.20 -0.45 7.73
C VAL A 403 -25.22 0.56 6.56
N PRO A 404 -26.06 1.61 6.56
CA PRO A 404 -26.11 2.59 5.46
C PRO A 404 -24.80 3.36 5.21
N TYR A 405 -23.90 3.46 6.21
CA TYR A 405 -22.63 4.19 6.09
C TYR A 405 -21.53 3.39 5.42
N LEU A 406 -21.66 2.07 5.40
CA LEU A 406 -20.73 1.19 4.75
C LEU A 406 -20.97 1.39 3.25
N ASN A 407 -20.29 2.34 2.59
CA ASN A 407 -20.56 2.75 1.20
C ASN A 407 -20.46 1.61 0.17
N ASP A 408 -19.80 0.50 0.54
CA ASP A 408 -19.72 -0.76 -0.23
C ASP A 408 -20.83 -1.78 0.15
N PHE A 409 -21.74 -1.42 1.05
CA PHE A 409 -23.03 -2.06 1.31
C PHE A 409 -24.02 -1.81 0.16
N LYS A 410 -23.51 -1.73 -1.07
CA LYS A 410 -24.22 -2.15 -2.27
C LYS A 410 -24.25 -3.67 -2.42
N LYS A 411 -23.62 -4.39 -1.48
CA LYS A 411 -23.71 -5.83 -1.30
C LYS A 411 -24.76 -6.07 -0.21
N PRO A 412 -26.07 -6.18 -0.55
CA PRO A 412 -26.99 -6.81 0.39
C PRO A 412 -26.35 -8.14 0.80
N ILE A 413 -26.35 -8.47 2.08
CA ILE A 413 -26.19 -9.87 2.47
C ILE A 413 -27.43 -10.51 1.88
N LEU A 414 -27.32 -11.04 0.65
CA LEU A 414 -28.45 -11.60 -0.07
C LEU A 414 -29.00 -12.70 0.83
N THR A 415 -30.15 -12.46 1.43
CA THR A 415 -30.98 -13.52 1.97
C THR A 415 -32.30 -13.45 1.22
N PHE A 416 -32.73 -14.59 0.73
CA PHE A 416 -34.04 -14.77 0.17
C PHE A 416 -34.90 -15.40 1.26
N ASN A 417 -36.09 -14.84 1.44
CA ASN A 417 -37.10 -15.47 2.27
C ASN A 417 -37.60 -16.77 1.60
N ASP A 418 -38.48 -17.50 2.32
CA ASP A 418 -39.06 -18.76 1.82
C ASP A 418 -39.82 -18.60 0.49
N ASP A 419 -40.29 -17.38 0.19
CA ASP A 419 -41.00 -17.01 -1.05
C ASP A 419 -40.07 -16.54 -2.19
N ASN A 420 -38.75 -16.74 -2.07
CA ASN A 420 -37.74 -16.27 -3.04
C ASN A 420 -37.68 -14.76 -3.26
N GLN A 421 -38.22 -13.98 -2.33
CA GLN A 421 -38.09 -12.53 -2.35
C GLN A 421 -36.87 -12.13 -1.53
N ILE A 422 -36.22 -11.05 -1.94
CA ILE A 422 -35.07 -10.50 -1.21
C ILE A 422 -35.58 -10.02 0.14
N GLU A 423 -34.95 -10.47 1.22
CA GLU A 423 -35.16 -9.85 2.52
C GLU A 423 -34.55 -8.45 2.51
N GLU A 424 -35.40 -7.43 2.53
CA GLU A 424 -34.96 -6.06 2.74
C GLU A 424 -34.35 -5.94 4.14
N ASN A 425 -33.17 -5.31 4.24
CA ASN A 425 -32.43 -5.02 5.49
C ASN A 425 -31.80 -6.21 6.24
N THR A 426 -31.00 -7.03 5.57
CA THR A 426 -30.06 -7.90 6.28
C THR A 426 -28.89 -7.14 6.89
N CYS A 427 -28.64 -7.39 8.17
CA CYS A 427 -27.53 -6.79 8.92
C CYS A 427 -26.42 -7.84 9.11
N PRO A 428 -25.13 -7.50 8.90
CA PRO A 428 -24.04 -8.37 9.32
C PRO A 428 -24.15 -8.76 10.79
N CYS A 429 -23.80 -10.00 11.11
CA CYS A 429 -23.76 -10.51 12.48
C CYS A 429 -22.51 -10.07 13.25
N ALA A 430 -21.46 -9.60 12.58
CA ALA A 430 -20.26 -9.12 13.24
C ALA A 430 -19.57 -7.98 12.47
N PHE A 431 -18.95 -7.08 13.22
CA PHE A 431 -18.22 -5.92 12.71
C PHE A 431 -16.85 -5.81 13.39
N GLN A 432 -15.77 -5.80 12.63
CA GLN A 432 -14.46 -5.41 13.11
C GLN A 432 -14.37 -3.89 13.19
N ILE A 433 -14.16 -3.36 14.40
CA ILE A 433 -14.29 -1.94 14.68
C ILE A 433 -12.99 -1.29 15.16
N ARG A 434 -12.99 0.04 15.06
CA ARG A 434 -12.15 0.94 15.86
C ARG A 434 -13.09 1.96 16.51
N TYR A 435 -13.02 2.06 17.83
CA TYR A 435 -13.78 3.05 18.60
C TYR A 435 -12.87 3.58 19.71
N GLN A 436 -12.56 4.87 19.73
CA GLN A 436 -11.60 5.42 20.69
C GLN A 436 -10.29 4.62 20.76
N GLY A 437 -9.95 4.04 21.91
CA GLY A 437 -8.81 3.13 22.10
C GLY A 437 -9.16 1.64 22.00
N TYR A 438 -10.42 1.30 21.69
CA TYR A 438 -10.92 -0.06 21.51
C TYR A 438 -10.69 -0.58 20.09
N LYS A 439 -10.19 -1.81 20.00
CA LYS A 439 -10.05 -2.63 18.79
C LYS A 439 -10.66 -3.99 19.07
N GLY A 440 -11.49 -4.48 18.16
CA GLY A 440 -11.99 -5.85 18.22
C GLY A 440 -13.12 -6.10 17.22
N VAL A 441 -13.87 -7.17 17.46
CA VAL A 441 -15.11 -7.50 16.78
C VAL A 441 -16.29 -7.24 17.71
N LEU A 442 -17.35 -6.61 17.21
CA LEU A 442 -18.65 -6.55 17.88
C LEU A 442 -19.61 -7.48 17.14
N MET A 443 -20.17 -8.46 17.85
CA MET A 443 -21.23 -9.33 17.31
C MET A 443 -22.61 -8.80 17.67
N ILE A 444 -23.61 -9.02 16.82
CA ILE A 444 -24.98 -8.64 17.13
C ILE A 444 -25.53 -9.49 18.28
N ASN A 445 -26.42 -8.92 19.08
CA ASN A 445 -27.28 -9.71 19.96
C ASN A 445 -28.63 -10.04 19.29
N ASN A 446 -29.52 -10.67 20.06
CA ASN A 446 -30.86 -10.99 19.61
C ASN A 446 -31.93 -9.95 20.02
N ASP A 447 -31.51 -8.75 20.44
CA ASP A 447 -32.42 -7.69 20.90
C ASP A 447 -32.55 -6.59 19.84
N ASP A 448 -33.72 -6.53 19.20
CA ASP A 448 -34.07 -5.54 18.18
C ASP A 448 -34.33 -4.12 18.72
N GLN A 449 -34.25 -3.91 20.03
CA GLN A 449 -34.35 -2.58 20.66
C GLN A 449 -33.02 -2.06 21.21
N ASP A 450 -31.99 -2.91 21.30
CA ASP A 450 -30.70 -2.53 21.88
C ASP A 450 -29.94 -1.55 20.97
N GLU A 451 -29.65 -0.37 21.51
CA GLU A 451 -28.91 0.71 20.86
C GLU A 451 -27.48 0.87 21.40
N THR A 452 -26.95 -0.10 22.15
CA THR A 452 -25.66 0.00 22.83
C THR A 452 -24.55 -0.77 22.13
N ILE A 453 -23.31 -0.45 22.49
CA ILE A 453 -22.17 -1.37 22.33
C ILE A 453 -21.69 -1.83 23.69
N GLN A 454 -21.28 -3.10 23.77
CA GLN A 454 -20.71 -3.70 24.96
C GLN A 454 -19.25 -4.06 24.67
N VAL A 455 -18.32 -3.41 25.36
CA VAL A 455 -16.88 -3.52 25.14
C VAL A 455 -16.18 -4.18 26.33
N ARG A 456 -15.10 -4.92 26.05
CA ARG A 456 -14.32 -5.68 27.05
C ARG A 456 -12.93 -5.08 27.32
N PRO A 457 -12.33 -5.37 28.49
CA PRO A 457 -10.95 -4.98 28.79
C PRO A 457 -9.94 -5.39 27.72
N SER A 458 -10.03 -6.62 27.21
CA SER A 458 -9.17 -7.18 26.15
C SER A 458 -9.18 -6.35 24.86
N MET A 459 -10.29 -5.67 24.57
CA MET A 459 -10.43 -4.79 23.40
C MET A 459 -9.72 -3.44 23.57
N LYS A 460 -9.53 -2.96 24.81
CA LYS A 460 -8.96 -1.62 25.10
C LYS A 460 -7.44 -1.63 24.95
N LYS A 461 -6.95 -1.09 23.83
CA LYS A 461 -5.52 -1.12 23.49
C LYS A 461 -4.74 0.11 23.98
N PHE A 462 -5.42 1.23 24.19
CA PHE A 462 -4.93 2.47 24.82
C PHE A 462 -6.14 3.29 25.34
N THR A 463 -5.89 4.37 26.07
CA THR A 463 -6.97 5.27 26.55
C THR A 463 -7.11 6.45 25.60
N SER A 464 -8.35 6.76 25.21
CA SER A 464 -8.70 7.90 24.35
C SER A 464 -10.16 8.25 24.62
N THR A 465 -10.50 9.54 24.66
CA THR A 465 -11.87 10.03 24.92
C THR A 465 -12.34 11.02 23.85
N ILE A 466 -11.55 11.27 22.81
CA ILE A 466 -11.73 12.46 21.95
C ILE A 466 -12.73 12.22 20.81
N SER A 467 -12.84 11.01 20.28
CA SER A 467 -13.78 10.70 19.20
C SER A 467 -14.80 9.66 19.65
N THR A 468 -16.08 10.03 19.59
CA THR A 468 -17.22 9.14 19.78
C THR A 468 -17.65 8.44 18.49
N CYS A 469 -16.97 8.69 17.36
CA CYS A 469 -17.30 8.02 16.11
C CYS A 469 -16.87 6.54 16.16
N LEU A 470 -17.80 5.64 15.84
CA LEU A 470 -17.53 4.25 15.54
C LEU A 470 -17.01 4.14 14.10
N TYR A 471 -15.90 3.45 13.93
CA TYR A 471 -15.35 3.15 12.62
C TYR A 471 -15.39 1.64 12.38
N VAL A 472 -15.80 1.24 11.19
CA VAL A 472 -15.76 -0.16 10.75
C VAL A 472 -14.58 -0.33 9.79
N CYS A 473 -13.72 -1.33 10.04
CA CYS A 473 -12.59 -1.61 9.15
C CYS A 473 -13.06 -1.98 7.74
N ASP A 474 -12.21 -1.74 6.74
CA ASP A 474 -12.47 -2.24 5.38
C ASP A 474 -12.51 -3.77 5.38
N ASP A 475 -13.47 -4.35 4.66
CA ASP A 475 -13.80 -5.79 4.72
C ASP A 475 -14.05 -6.33 6.15
N GLY A 476 -14.37 -5.41 7.06
CA GLY A 476 -14.52 -5.59 8.50
C GLY A 476 -15.93 -5.94 8.93
N TYR A 477 -16.70 -6.67 8.14
CA TYR A 477 -18.03 -7.15 8.53
C TYR A 477 -18.29 -8.57 8.01
N SER A 478 -19.09 -9.34 8.75
CA SER A 478 -19.43 -10.72 8.40
C SER A 478 -20.25 -10.81 7.11
N GLY A 479 -20.06 -11.88 6.36
CA GLY A 479 -20.84 -12.19 5.18
C GLY A 479 -20.36 -13.48 4.51
N PRO A 480 -21.06 -13.96 3.47
CA PRO A 480 -20.73 -15.21 2.82
C PRO A 480 -19.40 -15.09 2.06
N LYS A 481 -18.31 -15.60 2.63
CA LYS A 481 -17.00 -15.66 1.95
C LYS A 481 -16.61 -17.10 1.70
N LEU A 482 -16.28 -17.41 0.46
CA LEU A 482 -15.85 -18.76 0.07
C LEU A 482 -14.51 -19.12 0.75
N GLY A 483 -14.37 -20.37 1.19
CA GLY A 483 -13.11 -20.89 1.71
C GLY A 483 -12.22 -21.51 0.63
N PHE A 484 -10.91 -21.56 0.89
CA PHE A 484 -9.91 -22.07 -0.06
C PHE A 484 -8.95 -23.02 0.61
N LEU A 485 -8.59 -24.09 -0.10
CA LEU A 485 -7.33 -24.76 0.15
C LEU A 485 -6.21 -23.90 -0.42
N ILE A 486 -5.33 -23.46 0.47
CA ILE A 486 -4.05 -22.85 0.12
C ILE A 486 -2.94 -23.87 0.35
N LYS A 487 -1.75 -23.58 -0.19
CA LYS A 487 -0.54 -24.38 -0.02
C LYS A 487 -0.36 -24.94 1.40
N GLN A 488 -0.42 -24.08 2.41
CA GLN A 488 -0.18 -24.46 3.81
C GLN A 488 -1.22 -25.47 4.30
N TYR A 489 -2.50 -25.26 4.00
CA TYR A 489 -3.57 -26.20 4.39
C TYR A 489 -3.41 -27.55 3.69
N ILE A 490 -3.07 -27.56 2.40
CA ILE A 490 -2.84 -28.82 1.66
C ILE A 490 -1.72 -29.63 2.33
N MET A 491 -0.60 -28.97 2.65
CA MET A 491 0.55 -29.63 3.27
C MET A 491 0.24 -30.15 4.68
N LEU A 492 -0.50 -29.39 5.48
CA LEU A 492 -0.91 -29.83 6.83
C LEU A 492 -1.93 -30.96 6.77
N LEU A 493 -2.95 -30.88 5.91
CA LEU A 493 -3.98 -31.90 5.77
C LEU A 493 -3.41 -33.22 5.22
N SER A 494 -2.51 -33.16 4.24
CA SER A 494 -1.76 -34.34 3.77
C SER A 494 -0.89 -34.91 4.91
N GLY A 495 -0.24 -34.04 5.70
CA GLY A 495 0.44 -34.43 6.93
C GLY A 495 -0.47 -35.12 7.97
N LEU A 496 -1.74 -34.75 8.05
CA LEU A 496 -2.76 -35.40 8.87
C LEU A 496 -3.38 -36.65 8.21
N ASN A 497 -2.73 -37.17 7.16
CA ASN A 497 -3.07 -38.39 6.42
C ASN A 497 -4.36 -38.31 5.58
N ILE A 498 -4.75 -37.12 5.11
CA ILE A 498 -5.68 -37.02 3.97
C ILE A 498 -4.95 -37.51 2.72
N SER A 499 -5.58 -38.39 1.92
CA SER A 499 -4.96 -38.93 0.69
C SER A 499 -4.60 -37.80 -0.28
N ASP A 500 -3.41 -37.89 -0.86
CA ASP A 500 -2.92 -36.94 -1.86
C ASP A 500 -3.86 -36.87 -3.09
N GLU A 501 -4.54 -37.97 -3.40
CA GLU A 501 -5.54 -38.10 -4.48
C GLU A 501 -6.75 -37.18 -4.26
N VAL A 502 -7.12 -36.91 -2.99
CA VAL A 502 -8.23 -35.99 -2.69
C VAL A 502 -7.89 -34.60 -3.19
N PHE A 503 -6.66 -34.11 -2.96
CA PHE A 503 -6.26 -32.77 -3.40
C PHE A 503 -6.16 -32.68 -4.92
N ILE A 504 -5.67 -33.74 -5.58
CA ILE A 504 -5.63 -33.83 -7.04
C ILE A 504 -7.05 -33.75 -7.61
N LYS A 505 -7.98 -34.54 -7.05
CA LYS A 505 -9.40 -34.50 -7.44
C LYS A 505 -10.03 -33.13 -7.23
N LYS A 506 -9.81 -32.47 -6.09
CA LYS A 506 -10.32 -31.10 -5.84
C LYS A 506 -9.73 -30.08 -6.83
N GLN A 507 -8.47 -30.26 -7.26
CA GLN A 507 -7.86 -29.42 -8.28
C GLN A 507 -8.48 -29.67 -9.67
N GLU A 508 -8.75 -30.92 -10.03
CA GLU A 508 -9.42 -31.28 -11.29
C GLU A 508 -10.85 -30.72 -11.34
N GLU A 509 -11.61 -30.90 -10.26
CA GLU A 509 -12.93 -30.29 -10.06
C GLU A 509 -12.86 -28.77 -10.27
N TYR A 510 -11.87 -28.11 -9.65
CA TYR A 510 -11.64 -26.68 -9.82
C TYR A 510 -11.40 -26.29 -11.28
N PHE A 511 -10.57 -27.03 -12.03
CA PHE A 511 -10.34 -26.73 -13.45
C PHE A 511 -11.59 -26.92 -14.31
N HIS A 512 -12.35 -27.99 -14.06
CA HIS A 512 -13.61 -28.21 -14.75
C HIS A 512 -14.61 -27.09 -14.48
N GLU A 513 -14.71 -26.65 -13.21
CA GLU A 513 -15.58 -25.54 -12.85
C GLU A 513 -15.21 -24.25 -13.58
N ILE A 514 -13.92 -23.88 -13.65
CA ILE A 514 -13.53 -22.66 -14.38
C ILE A 514 -13.99 -22.72 -15.83
N ILE A 515 -13.84 -23.87 -16.50
CA ILE A 515 -14.23 -24.05 -17.90
C ILE A 515 -15.74 -23.88 -18.06
N SER A 516 -16.53 -24.48 -17.17
CA SER A 516 -18.00 -24.48 -17.22
C SER A 516 -18.67 -23.25 -16.59
N MET A 517 -17.89 -22.33 -16.01
CA MET A 517 -18.42 -21.21 -15.23
C MET A 517 -19.34 -20.26 -16.01
N CYS A 518 -19.17 -20.16 -17.33
CA CYS A 518 -20.02 -19.32 -18.18
C CYS A 518 -21.32 -20.01 -18.60
N ASP A 519 -21.44 -21.32 -18.36
CA ASP A 519 -22.55 -22.16 -18.83
C ASP A 519 -23.40 -22.71 -17.66
N ASP A 520 -22.83 -22.80 -16.45
CA ASP A 520 -23.50 -23.31 -15.26
C ASP A 520 -23.75 -22.18 -14.24
N MET A 521 -25.03 -21.98 -13.88
CA MET A 521 -25.46 -20.93 -12.96
C MET A 521 -24.90 -21.08 -11.54
N ASN A 522 -24.80 -22.30 -11.01
CA ASN A 522 -24.27 -22.52 -9.66
C ASN A 522 -22.77 -22.24 -9.61
N ILE A 523 -22.05 -22.61 -10.67
CA ILE A 523 -20.62 -22.32 -10.79
C ILE A 523 -20.43 -20.80 -10.97
N ALA A 524 -21.23 -20.14 -11.81
CA ALA A 524 -21.21 -18.68 -11.95
C ALA A 524 -21.44 -17.96 -10.62
N ILE A 525 -22.39 -18.43 -9.80
CA ILE A 525 -22.66 -17.88 -8.46
C ILE A 525 -21.47 -18.12 -7.54
N LYS A 526 -20.92 -19.35 -7.49
CA LYS A 526 -19.73 -19.69 -6.69
C LYS A 526 -18.55 -18.78 -7.00
N TYR A 527 -18.29 -18.50 -8.27
CA TYR A 527 -17.15 -17.66 -8.67
C TYR A 527 -17.44 -16.16 -8.57
N SER A 528 -18.70 -15.75 -8.72
CA SER A 528 -19.12 -14.40 -8.35
C SER A 528 -18.86 -14.16 -6.86
N LEU A 529 -19.14 -15.15 -5.99
CA LEU A 529 -18.77 -15.11 -4.58
C LEU A 529 -17.25 -15.13 -4.37
N TYR A 530 -16.51 -15.96 -5.11
CA TYR A 530 -15.04 -16.03 -5.07
C TYR A 530 -14.37 -14.67 -5.28
N PHE A 531 -14.93 -13.86 -6.19
CA PHE A 531 -14.42 -12.53 -6.54
C PHE A 531 -15.18 -11.39 -5.84
N ASP A 532 -15.99 -11.69 -4.83
CA ASP A 532 -16.80 -10.73 -4.07
C ASP A 532 -17.71 -9.84 -4.97
N ARG A 533 -18.18 -10.38 -6.11
CA ARG A 533 -19.12 -9.77 -7.07
C ARG A 533 -20.58 -10.13 -6.73
N ILE A 534 -21.04 -9.66 -5.59
CA ILE A 534 -22.41 -9.89 -5.10
C ILE A 534 -23.46 -9.28 -6.06
N ASP A 535 -23.10 -8.20 -6.75
CA ASP A 535 -23.89 -7.61 -7.83
C ASP A 535 -24.22 -8.63 -8.93
N LEU A 536 -23.25 -9.46 -9.33
CA LEU A 536 -23.48 -10.51 -10.32
C LEU A 536 -24.31 -11.66 -9.76
N ILE A 537 -24.15 -11.99 -8.47
CA ILE A 537 -24.99 -13.01 -7.81
C ILE A 537 -26.46 -12.58 -7.88
N TYR A 538 -26.74 -11.31 -7.61
CA TYR A 538 -28.09 -10.77 -7.75
C TYR A 538 -28.63 -10.94 -9.17
N TYR A 539 -27.87 -10.53 -10.18
CA TYR A 539 -28.27 -10.70 -11.58
C TYR A 539 -28.49 -12.18 -11.94
N LEU A 540 -27.62 -13.08 -11.50
CA LEU A 540 -27.70 -14.53 -11.76
C LEU A 540 -28.93 -15.19 -11.13
N LEU A 541 -29.34 -14.73 -9.94
CA LEU A 541 -30.49 -15.30 -9.24
C LEU A 541 -31.82 -14.76 -9.79
N SER A 542 -31.81 -13.58 -10.40
CA SER A 542 -33.01 -12.95 -10.98
C SER A 542 -33.14 -13.09 -12.49
N ASN A 543 -32.08 -13.47 -13.21
CA ASN A 543 -32.04 -13.49 -14.69
C ASN A 543 -31.31 -14.72 -15.22
N ASN A 544 -31.37 -14.90 -16.55
CA ASN A 544 -30.61 -15.94 -17.24
C ASN A 544 -29.11 -15.58 -17.29
N ILE A 545 -28.25 -16.59 -17.14
CA ILE A 545 -26.78 -16.47 -17.21
C ILE A 545 -26.27 -15.76 -18.48
N GLN A 546 -27.00 -15.90 -19.60
CA GLN A 546 -26.66 -15.29 -20.89
C GLN A 546 -26.52 -13.75 -20.84
N PHE A 547 -27.23 -13.06 -19.94
CA PHE A 547 -27.21 -11.60 -19.85
C PHE A 547 -25.91 -11.03 -19.27
N ILE A 548 -25.13 -11.85 -18.56
CA ILE A 548 -23.89 -11.41 -17.90
C ILE A 548 -22.65 -12.16 -18.41
N GLN A 549 -22.75 -12.75 -19.60
CA GLN A 549 -21.72 -13.65 -20.13
C GLN A 549 -20.36 -12.96 -20.30
N SER A 550 -20.32 -11.70 -20.73
CA SER A 550 -19.09 -10.90 -20.81
C SER A 550 -18.42 -10.71 -19.43
N GLU A 551 -19.21 -10.48 -18.39
CA GLU A 551 -18.70 -10.31 -17.03
C GLU A 551 -18.20 -11.62 -16.44
N LEU A 552 -18.89 -12.73 -16.74
CA LEU A 552 -18.43 -14.07 -16.38
C LEU A 552 -17.14 -14.43 -17.10
N GLN A 553 -16.97 -14.12 -18.38
CA GLN A 553 -15.70 -14.33 -19.11
C GLN A 553 -14.55 -13.56 -18.45
N ILE A 554 -14.78 -12.33 -17.96
CA ILE A 554 -13.78 -11.57 -17.20
C ILE A 554 -13.41 -12.29 -15.90
N LEU A 555 -14.40 -12.80 -15.15
CA LEU A 555 -14.15 -13.60 -13.95
C LEU A 555 -13.42 -14.91 -14.27
N GLN A 556 -13.71 -15.53 -15.42
CA GLN A 556 -13.11 -16.79 -15.87
C GLN A 556 -11.62 -16.60 -16.09
N LYS A 557 -11.26 -15.52 -16.80
CA LYS A 557 -9.87 -15.13 -17.02
C LYS A 557 -9.14 -14.87 -15.70
N LYS A 558 -9.76 -14.13 -14.78
CA LYS A 558 -9.20 -13.91 -13.43
C LYS A 558 -9.02 -15.21 -12.64
N ALA A 559 -9.92 -16.18 -12.81
CA ALA A 559 -9.83 -17.49 -12.16
C ALA A 559 -8.66 -18.29 -12.73
N LEU A 560 -8.53 -18.33 -14.06
CA LEU A 560 -7.38 -18.96 -14.76
C LEU A 560 -6.04 -18.34 -14.36
N GLU A 561 -5.98 -17.02 -14.16
CA GLU A 561 -4.78 -16.33 -13.65
C GLU A 561 -4.48 -16.69 -12.18
N SER A 562 -5.50 -17.08 -11.42
CA SER A 562 -5.37 -17.47 -10.00
C SER A 562 -4.94 -18.92 -9.80
N VAL A 563 -5.09 -19.78 -10.82
CA VAL A 563 -4.74 -21.21 -10.78
C VAL A 563 -3.30 -21.44 -10.32
N GLU A 564 -2.35 -20.64 -10.81
CA GLU A 564 -0.93 -20.77 -10.47
C GLU A 564 -0.62 -20.47 -8.98
N LYS A 565 -1.54 -19.79 -8.29
CA LYS A 565 -1.42 -19.50 -6.85
C LYS A 565 -1.89 -20.65 -5.97
N LEU A 566 -2.44 -21.72 -6.55
CA LEU A 566 -2.97 -22.90 -5.84
C LEU A 566 -3.95 -22.52 -4.71
N LYS A 567 -4.86 -21.59 -5.02
CA LYS A 567 -5.97 -21.18 -4.16
C LYS A 567 -7.24 -21.90 -4.63
N ILE A 568 -7.40 -23.16 -4.22
CA ILE A 568 -8.46 -24.04 -4.71
C ILE A 568 -9.76 -23.76 -3.94
N PRO A 569 -10.85 -23.31 -4.59
CA PRO A 569 -12.13 -23.00 -3.94
C PRO A 569 -12.89 -24.27 -3.53
N ILE A 570 -13.21 -24.41 -2.25
CA ILE A 570 -13.98 -25.54 -1.72
C ILE A 570 -15.41 -25.13 -1.43
N THR A 571 -16.37 -25.75 -2.12
CA THR A 571 -17.81 -25.42 -2.01
C THR A 571 -18.34 -25.59 -0.59
N LYS A 572 -17.97 -26.71 0.08
CA LYS A 572 -18.32 -27.02 1.48
C LYS A 572 -17.36 -26.36 2.47
N SER A 573 -17.06 -25.09 2.25
CA SER A 573 -16.23 -24.30 3.14
C SER A 573 -16.56 -22.80 3.12
N ARG A 574 -16.26 -22.11 4.22
CA ARG A 574 -16.36 -20.65 4.33
C ARG A 574 -15.18 -20.07 5.09
N LEU A 575 -14.91 -18.79 4.85
CA LEU A 575 -14.01 -17.97 5.65
C LEU A 575 -14.85 -16.99 6.47
N ALA A 576 -14.96 -17.19 7.79
CA ALA A 576 -15.85 -16.39 8.64
C ALA A 576 -15.12 -15.75 9.82
N PHE A 577 -15.63 -14.63 10.33
CA PHE A 577 -15.14 -14.07 11.59
C PHE A 577 -15.39 -15.03 12.75
N GLY A 578 -14.42 -15.13 13.66
CA GLY A 578 -14.64 -15.78 14.95
C GLY A 578 -15.36 -14.85 15.91
N VAL A 579 -16.34 -15.38 16.64
CA VAL A 579 -17.00 -14.70 17.77
C VAL A 579 -17.07 -15.64 18.97
N CYS A 580 -17.25 -15.07 20.16
CA CYS A 580 -17.45 -15.85 21.39
C CYS A 580 -18.92 -16.19 21.57
N ASP A 581 -19.22 -17.31 22.23
CA ASP A 581 -20.58 -17.67 22.64
C ASP A 581 -21.09 -16.74 23.75
N PRO A 582 -22.08 -15.86 23.47
CA PRO A 582 -22.59 -14.90 24.46
C PRO A 582 -23.41 -15.56 25.56
N TYR A 583 -24.02 -16.73 25.31
CA TYR A 583 -24.95 -17.39 26.24
C TYR A 583 -24.32 -18.55 26.99
N SER A 584 -23.07 -18.92 26.63
CA SER A 584 -22.35 -20.04 27.22
C SER A 584 -23.14 -21.35 27.11
N VAL A 585 -23.73 -21.62 25.94
CA VAL A 585 -24.45 -22.86 25.63
C VAL A 585 -23.53 -23.93 25.03
N LEU A 586 -22.49 -23.52 24.27
CA LEU A 586 -21.54 -24.42 23.63
C LEU A 586 -20.61 -25.09 24.66
N LYS A 587 -20.39 -26.39 24.49
CA LYS A 587 -19.41 -27.16 25.27
C LYS A 587 -18.02 -27.09 24.62
N SER A 588 -16.98 -27.37 25.39
CA SER A 588 -15.62 -27.54 24.85
C SER A 588 -15.61 -28.61 23.78
N GLY A 589 -15.04 -28.32 22.61
CA GLY A 589 -15.03 -29.18 21.42
C GLY A 589 -16.19 -28.95 20.45
N GLU A 590 -17.17 -28.12 20.81
CA GLU A 590 -18.30 -27.75 19.97
C GLU A 590 -18.11 -26.35 19.36
N VAL A 591 -18.66 -26.14 18.17
CA VAL A 591 -18.80 -24.84 17.52
C VAL A 591 -20.19 -24.72 16.91
N TYR A 592 -20.64 -23.49 16.73
CA TYR A 592 -21.83 -23.18 15.95
C TYR A 592 -21.44 -22.40 14.71
N PHE A 593 -21.98 -22.81 13.55
CA PHE A 593 -21.75 -22.12 12.29
C PHE A 593 -22.94 -22.33 11.35
N ARG A 594 -23.55 -21.23 10.91
CA ARG A 594 -24.64 -21.21 9.93
C ARG A 594 -24.24 -20.37 8.71
N PRO A 595 -23.80 -20.98 7.60
CA PRO A 595 -23.38 -20.25 6.40
C PRO A 595 -24.57 -19.80 5.56
N THR A 596 -24.39 -18.69 4.86
CA THR A 596 -25.21 -18.30 3.72
C THR A 596 -24.66 -18.96 2.44
N PHE A 597 -25.56 -19.54 1.63
CA PHE A 597 -25.27 -20.16 0.33
C PHE A 597 -26.38 -19.81 -0.66
N ASN A 598 -26.03 -19.35 -1.86
CA ASN A 598 -27.01 -18.91 -2.88
C ASN A 598 -28.10 -17.98 -2.32
N GLY A 599 -27.68 -17.11 -1.40
CA GLY A 599 -28.55 -16.20 -0.68
C GLY A 599 -29.55 -16.85 0.28
N ARG A 600 -29.29 -18.03 0.82
CA ARG A 600 -30.10 -18.63 1.88
C ARG A 600 -29.22 -19.16 3.00
N GLN A 601 -29.71 -19.10 4.22
CA GLN A 601 -28.99 -19.56 5.40
C GLN A 601 -29.29 -21.04 5.61
N PHE A 602 -28.27 -21.87 5.78
CA PHE A 602 -28.45 -23.31 5.93
C PHE A 602 -27.78 -23.84 7.18
N MET A 603 -28.46 -24.76 7.85
CA MET A 603 -27.80 -25.65 8.80
C MET A 603 -26.95 -26.65 8.03
N ILE A 604 -25.73 -26.89 8.52
CA ILE A 604 -24.81 -27.83 7.89
C ILE A 604 -25.22 -29.25 8.26
N ASP A 605 -25.42 -30.11 7.26
CA ASP A 605 -25.77 -31.52 7.46
C ASP A 605 -24.66 -32.33 8.17
N SER A 606 -23.42 -31.92 8.01
CA SER A 606 -22.27 -32.54 8.67
C SER A 606 -22.26 -32.22 10.17
N LYS A 607 -21.98 -33.24 10.99
CA LYS A 607 -21.79 -33.10 12.44
C LYS A 607 -20.40 -32.61 12.83
N ILE A 608 -19.46 -32.57 11.89
CA ILE A 608 -18.06 -32.21 12.14
C ILE A 608 -17.52 -31.30 11.03
N CYS A 609 -16.59 -30.44 11.40
CA CYS A 609 -15.81 -29.64 10.47
C CYS A 609 -14.37 -29.59 10.95
N PHE A 610 -13.44 -29.24 10.06
CA PHE A 610 -12.16 -28.71 10.51
C PHE A 610 -12.18 -27.18 10.45
N VAL A 611 -11.47 -26.57 11.39
CA VAL A 611 -11.29 -25.13 11.51
C VAL A 611 -9.80 -24.83 11.51
N ALA A 612 -9.40 -23.83 10.72
CA ALA A 612 -8.01 -23.40 10.58
C ALA A 612 -7.91 -21.89 10.36
N LYS A 613 -6.74 -21.30 10.62
CA LYS A 613 -6.44 -19.89 10.33
C LYS A 613 -5.27 -19.78 9.37
N SER A 614 -5.32 -18.79 8.48
CA SER A 614 -4.19 -18.53 7.58
C SER A 614 -3.30 -17.42 8.16
N PRO A 615 -1.97 -17.63 8.23
CA PRO A 615 -1.25 -18.86 7.93
C PRO A 615 -1.25 -19.85 9.13
N SER A 616 -1.14 -21.15 8.84
CA SER A 616 -0.96 -22.24 9.82
C SER A 616 0.31 -23.02 9.48
N TYR A 617 1.07 -23.46 10.49
CA TYR A 617 2.34 -24.18 10.30
C TYR A 617 2.48 -25.43 11.16
N HIS A 618 1.72 -25.53 12.24
CA HIS A 618 1.72 -26.69 13.11
C HIS A 618 0.52 -27.59 12.80
N LEU A 619 0.70 -28.91 12.85
CA LEU A 619 -0.38 -29.88 12.56
C LEU A 619 -1.58 -29.71 13.50
N GLY A 620 -1.33 -29.27 14.72
CA GLY A 620 -2.36 -28.96 15.72
C GLY A 620 -3.18 -27.70 15.42
N ASP A 621 -2.79 -26.89 14.43
CA ASP A 621 -3.53 -25.68 14.02
C ASP A 621 -4.82 -26.04 13.28
N ILE A 622 -4.88 -27.23 12.68
CA ILE A 622 -6.09 -27.79 12.10
C ILE A 622 -6.88 -28.47 13.21
N ARG A 623 -7.98 -27.84 13.66
CA ARG A 623 -8.83 -28.37 14.72
C ARG A 623 -10.08 -29.01 14.13
N VAL A 624 -10.30 -30.29 14.39
CA VAL A 624 -11.56 -30.96 14.06
C VAL A 624 -12.54 -30.73 15.22
N LEU A 625 -13.65 -30.05 14.94
CA LEU A 625 -14.62 -29.61 15.94
C LEU A 625 -16.02 -30.09 15.56
N LYS A 626 -16.87 -30.29 16.57
CA LYS A 626 -18.25 -30.73 16.39
C LYS A 626 -19.13 -29.53 16.04
N LEU A 627 -19.81 -29.62 14.90
CA LEU A 627 -20.86 -28.67 14.54
C LEU A 627 -22.12 -28.99 15.33
N THR A 628 -22.67 -27.97 15.98
CA THR A 628 -23.87 -28.08 16.81
C THR A 628 -24.85 -26.96 16.50
N SER A 629 -26.12 -27.19 16.82
CA SER A 629 -27.19 -26.19 16.72
C SER A 629 -27.76 -25.93 18.10
N TYR A 630 -27.93 -24.66 18.43
CA TYR A 630 -28.56 -24.17 19.64
C TYR A 630 -29.49 -23.03 19.25
N GLN A 631 -30.73 -23.05 19.76
CA GLN A 631 -31.77 -22.07 19.39
C GLN A 631 -31.33 -20.64 19.75
N GLU A 632 -30.62 -20.50 20.86
CA GLU A 632 -30.08 -19.24 21.35
C GLU A 632 -29.11 -18.58 20.36
N LEU A 633 -28.43 -19.38 19.52
CA LEU A 633 -27.44 -18.91 18.55
C LEU A 633 -28.01 -18.74 17.13
N GLU A 634 -29.29 -19.06 16.88
CA GLU A 634 -29.90 -19.05 15.55
C GLU A 634 -29.87 -17.69 14.85
N HIS A 635 -29.76 -16.60 15.60
CA HIS A 635 -29.63 -15.28 15.03
C HIS A 635 -28.25 -14.98 14.43
N LEU A 636 -27.24 -15.79 14.71
CA LEU A 636 -25.87 -15.61 14.23
C LEU A 636 -25.66 -16.42 12.95
N TYR A 637 -25.21 -15.78 11.88
CA TYR A 637 -24.89 -16.43 10.61
C TYR A 637 -23.66 -15.78 9.99
N ASP A 638 -22.97 -16.53 9.11
CA ASP A 638 -21.70 -16.13 8.49
C ASP A 638 -20.60 -15.69 9.50
N VAL A 639 -20.70 -16.19 10.73
CA VAL A 639 -19.71 -16.09 11.82
C VAL A 639 -19.59 -17.46 12.48
N ILE A 640 -18.38 -17.86 12.85
CA ILE A 640 -18.16 -19.07 13.66
C ILE A 640 -18.15 -18.70 15.14
N VAL A 641 -19.04 -19.33 15.89
CA VAL A 641 -19.18 -19.12 17.34
C VAL A 641 -18.35 -20.16 18.07
N PHE A 642 -17.42 -19.69 18.90
CA PHE A 642 -16.55 -20.51 19.74
C PHE A 642 -17.07 -20.60 21.17
N PRO A 643 -16.90 -21.74 21.84
CA PRO A 643 -17.35 -21.92 23.21
C PRO A 643 -16.55 -21.02 24.13
N THR A 644 -17.23 -20.44 25.12
CA THR A 644 -16.56 -19.73 26.21
C THR A 644 -16.09 -20.68 27.30
N LYS A 645 -16.46 -21.97 27.24
CA LYS A 645 -16.10 -23.03 28.22
C LYS A 645 -14.93 -23.88 27.74
N GLY A 646 -14.20 -24.46 28.68
CA GLY A 646 -13.13 -25.43 28.41
C GLY A 646 -11.84 -25.11 29.15
N GLN A 647 -10.79 -25.87 28.86
CA GLN A 647 -9.46 -25.66 29.42
C GLN A 647 -8.69 -24.54 28.70
N ARG A 648 -8.89 -24.42 27.39
CA ARG A 648 -8.21 -23.49 26.50
C ARG A 648 -9.18 -23.04 25.40
N PRO A 649 -9.23 -21.75 25.01
CA PRO A 649 -10.10 -21.29 23.93
C PRO A 649 -9.68 -21.87 22.58
N HIS A 650 -10.63 -22.38 21.79
CA HIS A 650 -10.35 -22.89 20.44
C HIS A 650 -9.65 -21.87 19.51
N PRO A 651 -9.99 -20.57 19.53
CA PRO A 651 -9.19 -19.54 18.83
C PRO A 651 -7.69 -19.66 19.13
N ASN A 652 -7.32 -19.74 20.41
CA ASN A 652 -5.93 -19.85 20.81
C ASN A 652 -5.30 -21.21 20.44
N GLU A 653 -6.09 -22.29 20.38
CA GLU A 653 -5.63 -23.58 19.85
C GLU A 653 -5.31 -23.54 18.35
N ILE A 654 -5.96 -22.63 17.60
CA ILE A 654 -5.81 -22.47 16.16
C ILE A 654 -4.78 -21.37 15.89
N ALA A 655 -3.50 -21.74 15.77
CA ALA A 655 -2.42 -20.81 15.44
C ALA A 655 -2.30 -19.58 16.37
N GLY A 656 -2.66 -19.72 17.66
CA GLY A 656 -2.57 -18.64 18.65
C GLY A 656 -3.52 -17.46 18.38
N SER A 657 -4.64 -17.72 17.70
CA SER A 657 -5.58 -16.69 17.26
C SER A 657 -6.37 -16.07 18.41
N ASP A 658 -6.91 -14.87 18.16
CA ASP A 658 -7.88 -14.18 19.02
C ASP A 658 -9.20 -13.94 18.27
N LEU A 659 -10.07 -13.09 18.83
CA LEU A 659 -11.36 -12.71 18.24
C LEU A 659 -11.41 -11.20 17.89
N ASP A 660 -10.24 -10.56 17.67
CA ASP A 660 -10.15 -9.12 17.41
C ASP A 660 -10.30 -8.71 15.92
N GLY A 661 -10.62 -9.71 15.10
CA GLY A 661 -10.86 -9.62 13.66
C GLY A 661 -10.35 -10.81 12.85
N ASP A 662 -9.87 -11.86 13.51
CA ASP A 662 -9.40 -13.06 12.84
C ASP A 662 -10.55 -13.80 12.13
N LYS A 663 -10.24 -14.26 10.91
CA LYS A 663 -11.15 -15.07 10.08
C LYS A 663 -10.63 -16.51 10.01
N TYR A 664 -11.56 -17.46 10.13
CA TYR A 664 -11.28 -18.88 10.20
C TYR A 664 -11.84 -19.58 8.96
N LEU A 665 -11.05 -20.46 8.36
CA LEU A 665 -11.54 -21.42 7.38
C LEU A 665 -12.33 -22.48 8.12
N ILE A 666 -13.64 -22.55 7.88
CA ILE A 666 -14.51 -23.65 8.31
C ILE A 666 -14.75 -24.54 7.10
N CYS A 667 -14.39 -25.82 7.18
CA CYS A 667 -14.59 -26.77 6.09
C CYS A 667 -15.28 -28.04 6.62
N TRP A 668 -16.40 -28.39 5.99
CA TRP A 668 -17.22 -29.55 6.33
C TRP A 668 -17.32 -30.53 5.14
N ASP A 669 -16.34 -30.50 4.23
CA ASP A 669 -16.18 -31.50 3.20
C ASP A 669 -15.59 -32.79 3.80
N ASN A 670 -16.37 -33.88 3.81
CA ASN A 670 -15.99 -35.15 4.41
C ASN A 670 -14.66 -35.71 3.86
N ASP A 671 -14.32 -35.43 2.59
CA ASP A 671 -13.07 -35.91 1.99
C ASP A 671 -11.84 -35.20 2.59
N LEU A 672 -12.03 -34.02 3.18
CA LEU A 672 -10.98 -33.15 3.69
C LEU A 672 -10.92 -33.13 5.23
N ILE A 673 -11.78 -33.88 5.93
CA ILE A 673 -11.80 -33.92 7.40
C ILE A 673 -10.79 -34.97 7.90
N PRO A 674 -9.73 -34.55 8.62
CA PRO A 674 -8.76 -35.49 9.17
C PRO A 674 -9.39 -36.45 10.20
N LYS A 675 -9.02 -37.74 10.12
CA LYS A 675 -9.40 -38.75 11.12
C LYS A 675 -8.53 -38.69 12.38
N GLN A 676 -7.34 -38.10 12.26
CA GLN A 676 -6.39 -37.93 13.35
C GLN A 676 -6.08 -36.44 13.50
N THR A 677 -5.85 -36.00 14.73
CA THR A 677 -5.48 -34.62 15.06
C THR A 677 -4.24 -34.61 15.96
N ASN A 678 -3.57 -33.47 15.98
CA ASN A 678 -2.43 -33.23 16.87
C ASN A 678 -2.85 -32.24 17.97
N ASN A 679 -2.15 -32.31 19.11
CA ASN A 679 -2.31 -31.29 20.15
C ASN A 679 -1.88 -29.91 19.63
N PRO A 680 -2.59 -28.84 19.99
CA PRO A 680 -2.23 -27.49 19.59
C PRO A 680 -0.89 -27.09 20.22
N MET A 681 -0.10 -26.29 19.49
CA MET A 681 1.15 -25.75 20.01
C MET A 681 0.89 -24.79 21.18
N ASN A 682 1.89 -24.56 22.02
CA ASN A 682 1.82 -23.50 23.02
C ASN A 682 2.18 -22.17 22.35
N TYR A 683 1.26 -21.19 22.38
CA TYR A 683 1.43 -19.86 21.79
C TYR A 683 1.77 -18.78 22.82
N ASN A 684 1.97 -19.15 24.08
CA ASN A 684 2.28 -18.18 25.12
C ASN A 684 3.63 -17.53 24.85
N SER A 685 3.65 -16.20 24.75
CA SER A 685 4.88 -15.44 24.56
C SER A 685 5.75 -15.54 25.82
N THR A 686 7.00 -15.96 25.65
CA THR A 686 8.03 -15.98 26.72
C THR A 686 8.94 -14.75 26.68
N ALA A 687 8.68 -13.81 25.76
CA ALA A 687 9.56 -12.70 25.48
C ALA A 687 9.48 -11.62 26.58
N LYS A 688 10.63 -11.25 27.14
CA LYS A 688 10.72 -10.07 28.01
C LYS A 688 10.55 -8.81 27.16
N VAL A 689 9.59 -7.98 27.55
CA VAL A 689 9.32 -6.69 26.91
C VAL A 689 10.40 -5.70 27.36
N GLN A 690 11.14 -5.12 26.41
CA GLN A 690 12.09 -4.05 26.72
C GLN A 690 11.32 -2.74 26.84
N GLU A 691 11.46 -2.07 27.99
CA GLU A 691 10.83 -0.77 28.26
C GLU A 691 11.88 0.35 28.15
N SER A 692 11.44 1.51 27.66
CA SER A 692 12.20 2.75 27.62
C SER A 692 11.41 3.84 28.35
N GLU A 693 12.09 4.68 29.13
CA GLU A 693 11.45 5.76 29.88
C GLU A 693 10.85 6.84 28.97
N LEU A 694 11.54 7.13 27.86
CA LEU A 694 11.16 8.08 26.83
C LEU A 694 11.21 7.40 25.46
N ILE A 695 10.16 7.63 24.66
CA ILE A 695 10.10 7.16 23.27
C ILE A 695 9.96 8.39 22.37
N THR A 696 10.97 8.67 21.54
CA THR A 696 11.00 9.85 20.67
C THR A 696 10.55 9.55 19.24
N ARG A 697 10.33 10.60 18.45
CA ARG A 697 10.02 10.49 17.01
C ARG A 697 11.15 9.81 16.23
N GLU A 698 12.40 10.12 16.58
CA GLU A 698 13.60 9.54 15.99
C GLU A 698 13.65 8.03 16.20
N GLU A 699 13.33 7.56 17.40
CA GLU A 699 13.26 6.12 17.70
C GLU A 699 12.13 5.42 16.92
N MET A 700 10.98 6.11 16.74
CA MET A 700 9.87 5.60 15.92
C MET A 700 10.27 5.48 14.43
N ILE A 701 11.01 6.46 13.90
CA ILE A 701 11.55 6.43 12.53
C ILE A 701 12.57 5.31 12.39
N SER A 702 13.48 5.17 13.36
CA SER A 702 14.48 4.10 13.36
C SER A 702 13.83 2.72 13.44
N HIS A 703 12.76 2.59 14.24
CA HIS A 703 11.96 1.37 14.30
C HIS A 703 11.33 1.04 12.95
N PHE A 704 10.71 2.03 12.28
CA PHE A 704 10.16 1.86 10.92
C PHE A 704 11.23 1.42 9.92
N ALA A 705 12.34 2.15 9.84
CA ALA A 705 13.42 1.88 8.90
C ALA A 705 14.02 0.48 9.09
N ASN A 706 14.08 0.00 10.33
CA ASN A 706 14.66 -1.30 10.69
C ASN A 706 13.66 -2.48 10.69
N ALA A 707 12.36 -2.24 10.50
CA ALA A 707 11.33 -3.27 10.61
C ALA A 707 11.54 -4.47 9.69
N GLN A 708 12.09 -4.29 8.49
CA GLN A 708 12.33 -5.39 7.54
C GLN A 708 13.51 -6.29 7.92
N LYS A 709 14.58 -5.76 8.52
CA LYS A 709 15.65 -6.62 9.08
C LYS A 709 15.09 -7.57 10.15
N ASN A 710 14.01 -7.16 10.79
CA ASN A 710 13.31 -7.93 11.81
C ASN A 710 12.15 -8.77 11.23
N ASN A 711 11.79 -8.61 9.95
CA ASN A 711 10.69 -9.34 9.32
C ASN A 711 11.13 -10.74 8.86
N GLN A 712 11.27 -11.64 9.83
CA GLN A 712 11.74 -13.00 9.58
C GLN A 712 10.63 -13.96 9.13
N SER A 713 9.35 -13.58 9.29
CA SER A 713 8.20 -14.44 8.96
C SER A 713 8.25 -14.95 7.51
N GLY A 714 8.58 -14.07 6.55
CA GLY A 714 8.71 -14.46 5.14
C GLY A 714 9.91 -15.38 4.85
N ILE A 715 11.01 -15.23 5.57
CA ILE A 715 12.17 -16.13 5.46
C ILE A 715 11.83 -17.50 6.05
N ILE A 716 11.21 -17.50 7.23
CA ILE A 716 10.75 -18.71 7.92
C ILE A 716 9.72 -19.46 7.07
N ASP A 717 8.76 -18.76 6.44
CA ASP A 717 7.79 -19.39 5.52
C ASP A 717 8.50 -20.08 4.34
N ASN A 718 9.48 -19.42 3.72
CA ASN A 718 10.26 -20.02 2.63
C ASN A 718 11.05 -21.26 3.08
N TYR A 719 11.68 -21.22 4.26
CA TYR A 719 12.42 -22.35 4.79
C TYR A 719 11.48 -23.50 5.19
N TYR A 720 10.35 -23.18 5.80
CA TYR A 720 9.32 -24.16 6.14
C TYR A 720 8.83 -24.86 4.87
N ASN A 721 8.50 -24.09 3.84
CA ASN A 721 8.06 -24.60 2.56
C ASN A 721 9.08 -25.56 1.92
N TYR A 722 10.39 -25.24 2.01
CA TYR A 722 11.44 -26.13 1.52
C TYR A 722 11.47 -27.46 2.30
N TRP A 723 11.57 -27.40 3.63
CA TRP A 723 11.69 -28.60 4.46
C TRP A 723 10.43 -29.44 4.44
N ALA A 724 9.25 -28.82 4.43
CA ALA A 724 8.00 -29.54 4.37
C ALA A 724 7.80 -30.21 3.01
N ASN A 725 8.29 -29.63 1.91
CA ASN A 725 8.29 -30.28 0.61
C ASN A 725 9.26 -31.49 0.55
N LEU A 726 10.45 -31.35 1.13
CA LEU A 726 11.51 -32.37 1.08
C LEU A 726 11.29 -33.52 2.08
N LEU A 727 11.03 -33.19 3.35
CA LEU A 727 10.96 -34.14 4.47
C LEU A 727 9.53 -34.41 4.94
N GLY A 728 8.59 -33.52 4.63
CA GLY A 728 7.22 -33.53 5.15
C GLY A 728 7.04 -32.61 6.37
N VAL A 729 5.80 -32.16 6.58
CA VAL A 729 5.41 -31.24 7.69
C VAL A 729 5.60 -31.83 9.09
N LYS A 730 5.71 -33.17 9.21
CA LYS A 730 6.00 -33.88 10.47
C LYS A 730 7.47 -33.76 10.91
N SER A 731 8.36 -33.28 10.04
CA SER A 731 9.79 -33.20 10.32
C SER A 731 10.11 -32.26 11.48
N THR A 732 11.25 -32.52 12.15
CA THR A 732 11.73 -31.69 13.27
C THR A 732 12.03 -30.26 12.82
N GLN A 733 12.52 -30.09 11.58
CA GLN A 733 12.76 -28.79 10.96
C GLN A 733 11.47 -27.97 10.85
N CYS A 734 10.40 -28.57 10.33
CA CYS A 734 9.12 -27.89 10.18
C CYS A 734 8.51 -27.50 11.52
N ARG A 735 8.61 -28.38 12.53
CA ARG A 735 8.12 -28.08 13.88
C ARG A 735 8.85 -26.88 14.50
N ARG A 736 10.18 -26.87 14.47
CA ARG A 736 10.99 -25.75 14.99
C ARG A 736 10.76 -24.45 14.21
N LEU A 737 10.52 -24.54 12.90
CA LEU A 737 10.18 -23.37 12.08
C LEU A 737 8.77 -22.85 12.39
N ALA A 738 7.81 -23.71 12.74
CA ALA A 738 6.48 -23.30 13.19
C ALA A 738 6.54 -22.51 14.52
N GLU A 739 7.35 -22.98 15.48
CA GLU A 739 7.62 -22.27 16.74
C GLU A 739 8.23 -20.88 16.48
N LEU A 740 9.27 -20.81 15.64
CA LEU A 740 9.90 -19.54 15.25
C LEU A 740 8.95 -18.62 14.49
N PHE A 741 8.04 -19.18 13.67
CA PHE A 741 7.04 -18.38 12.96
C PHE A 741 6.09 -17.69 13.94
N SER A 742 5.63 -18.41 14.96
CA SER A 742 4.79 -17.83 16.01
C SER A 742 5.47 -16.65 16.71
N GLU A 743 6.74 -16.81 17.08
CA GLU A 743 7.52 -15.70 17.64
C GLU A 743 7.62 -14.52 16.66
N ALA A 744 7.75 -14.80 15.35
CA ALA A 744 7.91 -13.79 14.30
C ALA A 744 6.67 -12.95 14.05
N VAL A 745 5.48 -13.50 14.30
CA VAL A 745 4.23 -12.75 14.19
C VAL A 745 4.11 -11.70 15.30
N ASP A 746 4.62 -11.99 16.50
CA ASP A 746 4.55 -11.08 17.65
C ASP A 746 5.78 -10.18 17.81
N ALA A 747 6.90 -10.49 17.18
CA ALA A 747 8.11 -9.65 17.18
C ALA A 747 7.85 -8.16 16.87
N PRO A 748 6.98 -7.76 15.92
CA PRO A 748 6.67 -6.35 15.69
C PRO A 748 5.96 -5.64 16.86
N LYS A 749 5.35 -6.39 17.79
CA LYS A 749 4.67 -5.83 18.98
C LYS A 749 5.57 -5.88 20.21
N THR A 750 6.47 -6.87 20.30
CA THR A 750 7.35 -7.10 21.46
C THR A 750 8.72 -6.46 21.31
N GLY A 751 9.16 -6.21 20.08
CA GLY A 751 10.52 -5.76 19.75
C GLY A 751 11.56 -6.89 19.74
N GLN A 752 11.13 -8.14 19.86
CA GLN A 752 12.02 -9.31 19.91
C GLN A 752 12.75 -9.49 18.57
N LYS A 753 14.07 -9.68 18.64
CA LYS A 753 14.89 -10.09 17.49
C LYS A 753 14.92 -11.61 17.41
N ILE A 754 14.42 -12.15 16.31
CA ILE A 754 14.44 -13.59 16.08
C ILE A 754 15.77 -13.98 15.45
N ARG A 755 16.24 -15.19 15.69
CA ARG A 755 17.43 -15.73 15.03
C ARG A 755 17.10 -17.12 14.55
N ILE A 756 17.12 -17.32 13.24
CA ILE A 756 16.93 -18.64 12.64
C ILE A 756 18.23 -19.44 12.80
N PRO A 757 18.23 -20.57 13.53
CA PRO A 757 19.39 -21.44 13.68
C PRO A 757 19.94 -21.91 12.34
N SER A 758 21.26 -22.11 12.24
CA SER A 758 21.93 -22.49 10.99
C SER A 758 21.42 -23.82 10.42
N GLU A 759 21.08 -24.77 11.30
CA GLU A 759 20.59 -26.10 10.92
C GLU A 759 19.18 -26.09 10.30
N LEU A 760 18.42 -24.99 10.47
CA LEU A 760 17.11 -24.82 9.83
C LEU A 760 17.20 -24.11 8.48
N LYS A 761 18.39 -23.61 8.10
CA LYS A 761 18.59 -22.94 6.82
C LYS A 761 18.74 -24.00 5.72
N PRO A 762 17.96 -23.90 4.63
CA PRO A 762 18.10 -24.82 3.51
C PRO A 762 19.46 -24.62 2.80
N PRO A 763 19.96 -25.66 2.07
CA PRO A 763 21.19 -25.58 1.26
C PRO A 763 21.09 -24.53 0.15
N ARG A 764 22.20 -24.26 -0.57
CA ARG A 764 22.20 -23.22 -1.63
C ARG A 764 21.26 -23.59 -2.78
N LYS A 765 20.74 -22.60 -3.52
CA LYS A 765 19.73 -22.80 -4.58
C LYS A 765 20.11 -23.86 -5.63
N GLU A 766 21.39 -23.92 -5.99
CA GLU A 766 21.92 -24.91 -6.95
C GLU A 766 21.77 -26.35 -6.42
N GLU A 767 22.08 -26.56 -5.14
CA GLU A 767 21.90 -27.85 -4.44
C GLU A 767 20.40 -28.16 -4.21
N GLN A 768 19.56 -27.14 -4.04
CA GLN A 768 18.11 -27.33 -3.96
C GLN A 768 17.51 -27.81 -5.29
N GLN A 769 17.98 -27.30 -6.44
CA GLN A 769 17.54 -27.76 -7.76
C GLN A 769 17.93 -29.22 -7.99
N LEU A 770 19.17 -29.58 -7.68
CA LEU A 770 19.66 -30.96 -7.77
C LEU A 770 18.82 -31.94 -6.91
N ASN A 771 18.53 -31.54 -5.66
CA ASN A 771 17.69 -32.34 -4.75
C ASN A 771 16.24 -32.49 -5.25
N ASN A 772 15.68 -31.48 -5.93
CA ASN A 772 14.33 -31.55 -6.50
C ASN A 772 14.27 -32.39 -7.79
N GLU A 773 15.38 -32.51 -8.53
CA GLU A 773 15.49 -33.32 -9.74
C GLU A 773 15.75 -34.81 -9.43
N MET A 774 16.56 -35.09 -8.39
CA MET A 774 16.89 -36.46 -7.95
C MET A 774 15.72 -37.23 -7.32
N THR A 775 14.69 -36.56 -6.82
CA THR A 775 13.52 -37.18 -6.17
C THR A 775 12.28 -37.23 -7.07
N SER A 776 12.47 -37.32 -8.39
CA SER A 776 11.38 -37.30 -9.37
C SER A 776 10.56 -38.59 -9.49
N ILE A 777 10.72 -39.56 -8.58
CA ILE A 777 10.04 -40.86 -8.63
C ILE A 777 9.50 -41.20 -7.23
N GLU A 778 8.17 -41.41 -7.16
CA GLU A 778 7.33 -41.84 -6.02
C GLU A 778 6.86 -40.79 -5.00
N THR A 779 5.56 -40.45 -5.07
CA THR A 779 4.80 -39.69 -4.07
C THR A 779 4.50 -40.56 -2.85
N ILE A 780 5.14 -40.25 -1.72
CA ILE A 780 4.80 -40.78 -0.39
C ILE A 780 4.25 -39.62 0.45
N GLN A 781 2.96 -39.70 0.82
CA GLN A 781 2.26 -38.88 1.83
C GLN A 781 2.75 -37.42 1.96
N GLY A 782 2.39 -36.57 0.99
CA GLY A 782 2.58 -35.12 1.06
C GLY A 782 3.92 -34.57 0.60
N ARG A 783 4.94 -35.43 0.37
CA ARG A 783 6.19 -35.01 -0.26
C ARG A 783 5.96 -34.72 -1.73
N PHE A 784 6.44 -33.57 -2.20
CA PHE A 784 6.30 -33.12 -3.59
C PHE A 784 4.86 -32.97 -4.12
N LEU A 785 3.80 -33.21 -3.30
CA LEU A 785 2.40 -33.02 -3.70
C LEU A 785 2.17 -31.60 -4.23
N PHE A 786 2.73 -30.60 -3.54
CA PHE A 786 2.64 -29.21 -3.99
C PHE A 786 3.27 -29.02 -5.38
N ASN A 787 4.40 -29.67 -5.66
CA ASN A 787 5.05 -29.60 -6.97
C ASN A 787 4.21 -30.30 -8.05
N VAL A 788 3.54 -31.41 -7.73
CA VAL A 788 2.58 -32.07 -8.64
C VAL A 788 1.43 -31.13 -8.98
N LEU A 789 0.74 -30.61 -7.97
CA LEU A 789 -0.38 -29.66 -8.15
C LEU A 789 0.05 -28.40 -8.92
N TYR A 790 1.25 -27.89 -8.64
CA TYR A 790 1.80 -26.72 -9.33
C TYR A 790 2.14 -27.02 -10.79
N ARG A 791 2.71 -28.19 -11.10
CA ARG A 791 2.97 -28.65 -12.48
C ARG A 791 1.67 -28.81 -13.26
N ASN A 792 0.64 -29.40 -12.65
CA ASN A 792 -0.70 -29.51 -13.24
C ASN A 792 -1.32 -28.13 -13.53
N SER A 793 -1.11 -27.17 -12.62
CA SER A 793 -1.55 -25.79 -12.80
C SER A 793 -0.84 -25.11 -13.97
N LYS A 794 0.49 -25.32 -14.11
CA LYS A 794 1.28 -24.80 -15.22
C LYS A 794 0.94 -25.43 -16.57
N SER A 795 0.75 -26.75 -16.63
CA SER A 795 0.42 -27.41 -17.90
C SER A 795 -0.93 -26.93 -18.44
N LYS A 796 -1.93 -26.77 -17.57
CA LYS A 796 -3.24 -26.19 -17.93
C LYS A 796 -3.17 -24.68 -18.21
N SER A 797 -2.29 -23.94 -17.53
CA SER A 797 -2.06 -22.53 -17.85
C SER A 797 -1.30 -22.33 -19.16
N ILE A 798 -0.51 -23.32 -19.62
CA ILE A 798 0.11 -23.31 -20.95
C ILE A 798 -0.93 -23.65 -22.05
N SER A 799 -1.93 -24.49 -21.75
CA SER A 799 -3.09 -24.71 -22.66
C SER A 799 -4.07 -23.51 -22.71
N LYS A 800 -3.72 -22.37 -22.10
CA LYS A 800 -4.43 -21.08 -22.24
C LYS A 800 -4.67 -20.71 -23.71
N LYS A 801 -3.78 -21.10 -24.64
CA LYS A 801 -3.96 -20.87 -26.07
C LYS A 801 -5.22 -21.54 -26.63
N ASP A 802 -5.47 -22.81 -26.29
CA ASP A 802 -6.62 -23.56 -26.81
C ASP A 802 -7.97 -23.06 -26.25
N ILE A 803 -7.97 -22.56 -25.00
CA ILE A 803 -9.15 -21.96 -24.38
C ILE A 803 -9.37 -20.53 -24.92
N HIS A 804 -8.30 -19.75 -25.14
CA HIS A 804 -8.42 -18.43 -25.77
C HIS A 804 -8.88 -18.52 -27.23
N GLU A 805 -8.37 -19.47 -28.02
CA GLU A 805 -8.81 -19.68 -29.41
C GLU A 805 -10.28 -20.11 -29.49
N ARG A 806 -10.81 -20.85 -28.50
CA ARG A 806 -12.25 -21.16 -28.38
C ARG A 806 -13.11 -19.97 -27.93
N LEU A 807 -12.54 -19.04 -27.17
CA LEU A 807 -13.23 -17.83 -26.72
C LEU A 807 -13.22 -16.72 -27.80
N GLU A 808 -12.23 -16.68 -28.68
CA GLU A 808 -12.17 -15.75 -29.81
C GLU A 808 -12.94 -16.23 -31.06
N SER A 809 -13.39 -17.50 -31.09
CA SER A 809 -14.09 -18.12 -32.23
C SER A 809 -15.61 -18.22 -32.09
N ASN A 810 -16.21 -17.70 -31.01
CA ASN A 810 -17.66 -17.53 -30.92
C ASN A 810 -18.02 -16.04 -31.08
N PRO A 811 -18.77 -15.66 -32.14
CA PRO A 811 -19.12 -14.27 -32.44
C PRO A 811 -20.10 -13.64 -31.44
#